data_AF-A0A8T2MX04-F1
#
_entry.id   AF-A0A8T2MX04-F1
#
_cell.length_a   1.000
_cell.length_b   1.000
_cell.length_c   1.000
_cell.angle_alpha   90.00
_cell.angle_beta   90.00
_cell.angle_gamma   90.00
#
_symmetry.space_group_name_H-M   'P 1'
#
loop_
_entity.id
_entity.type
_entity.pdbx_description
1 polymer ?
#
loop_
_entity_poly.entity_id
_entity_poly.type
_entity_poly.pdbx_seq_one_letter_code
_entity_poly.pdbx_strand_id
1 'polypeptide(L)'
;MFLKTHKTGSTTVQNVLLRYTDNANLTLAVPVHGKFGYLNHFSHKNIRNYKNGKSYDIIAHHLRFNPEELKKVLKHNDTFYFSILRNPVTQMESSFAYFKQKYPAFSSAKSLEDFLNNARKYHNARHPKNSRVKNPTWFDFGYNNRDNCSEQQYTTALREIERSMGFVTAAPCSPKRHVMFLKTHKTGSTTVQNVLLRYTDNANLTLAVPVHGKFGYLNHFSHKNIRNYKNGKSYDIIAHHLRFNPEELKKVLKHNDTLYFSILRNPVTQMESSFAYFKQKYPAFNSSKSLEDFLNNARKYHNTSHPKNSRVKNPTWFDFGYNNRQNFSEEQYTKALKEIERSFNLILIAEYFDESMILLKEFLCWDIDDVVTFKHNSRNEMDIKTVNEETARKIKEWNSLDWKMYIHFNVTFWKKIEETIGLARLKDELAILREKRGRLEKQCSQDGLIGCCYDPLHSTWSVVAVQWRSVVFGEGFNYQTPYDKKSMDFPTAPPCSPKRHVMFLKTHKTGGSTVQNVMLRYIDKANLTLAVPQEHRVTFVDSNYFSPIYIRNYKAGKTYDVITHHLRFNPKELKKVLKHNDTFYFSILRNPVTQMESSFSFFKKDFPAFSSAKSLEDFLNNASEYHNARHPKNSRVKNPTWFDFGYNNRDNCSEEQYTKALREIE
;
A
#
# COMPACT_ATOMS: atom_id res chain seq x y z
N MET A 1 -17.38 26.14 20.86
CA MET A 1 -17.08 27.57 20.66
C MET A 1 -17.35 27.97 19.22
N PHE A 2 -18.11 29.05 19.02
CA PHE A 2 -18.37 29.62 17.71
C PHE A 2 -17.73 31.01 17.58
N LEU A 3 -16.75 31.12 16.67
CA LEU A 3 -16.16 32.40 16.30
C LEU A 3 -17.04 33.10 15.26
N LYS A 4 -17.75 34.15 15.67
CA LYS A 4 -18.53 34.97 14.73
C LYS A 4 -17.58 35.81 13.87
N THR A 5 -17.45 35.49 12.59
CA THR A 5 -16.65 36.25 11.62
C THR A 5 -17.46 37.35 10.93
N HIS A 6 -16.78 38.40 10.44
CA HIS A 6 -17.44 39.50 9.74
C HIS A 6 -18.01 39.07 8.38
N LYS A 7 -19.30 39.37 8.15
CA LYS A 7 -19.97 39.32 6.83
C LYS A 7 -20.09 37.94 6.19
N THR A 8 -20.15 36.92 7.03
CA THR A 8 -20.30 35.50 6.65
C THR A 8 -21.69 34.92 6.94
N GLY A 9 -22.70 35.75 7.26
CA GLY A 9 -24.02 35.26 7.68
C GLY A 9 -24.04 34.69 9.12
N SER A 10 -22.94 34.87 9.86
CA SER A 10 -22.70 34.31 11.19
C SER A 10 -23.68 34.73 12.30
N THR A 11 -24.52 35.75 12.08
CA THR A 11 -25.57 36.15 13.04
C THR A 11 -26.64 35.07 13.19
N THR A 12 -26.98 34.34 12.13
CA THR A 12 -28.01 33.28 12.20
C THR A 12 -27.54 32.14 13.10
N VAL A 13 -26.30 31.67 12.93
CA VAL A 13 -25.71 30.63 13.76
C VAL A 13 -25.55 31.08 15.21
N GLN A 14 -25.13 32.34 15.43
CA GLN A 14 -25.12 32.91 16.77
C GLN A 14 -26.51 32.81 17.44
N ASN A 15 -27.58 33.23 16.76
CA ASN A 15 -28.93 33.20 17.33
C ASN A 15 -29.44 31.77 17.57
N VAL A 16 -29.01 30.78 16.77
CA VAL A 16 -29.30 29.37 17.03
C VAL A 16 -28.59 28.89 18.30
N LEU A 17 -27.31 29.22 18.46
CA LEU A 17 -26.53 28.80 19.63
C LEU A 17 -27.03 29.47 20.91
N LEU A 18 -27.45 30.74 20.86
CA LEU A 18 -28.06 31.41 22.01
C LEU A 18 -29.33 30.68 22.47
N ARG A 19 -30.24 30.38 21.54
CA ARG A 19 -31.46 29.62 21.85
C ARG A 19 -31.18 28.21 22.38
N TYR A 20 -30.18 27.53 21.81
CA TYR A 20 -29.75 26.22 22.30
C TYR A 20 -29.20 26.31 23.72
N THR A 21 -28.40 27.34 24.02
CA THR A 21 -27.83 27.57 25.36
C THR A 21 -28.94 27.71 26.39
N ASP A 22 -29.95 28.52 26.09
CA ASP A 22 -31.10 28.75 26.98
C ASP A 22 -31.92 27.46 27.16
N ASN A 23 -32.25 26.75 26.06
CA ASN A 23 -33.05 25.52 26.11
C ASN A 23 -32.35 24.37 26.83
N ALA A 24 -31.02 24.29 26.74
CA ALA A 24 -30.21 23.24 27.37
C ALA A 24 -29.72 23.62 28.77
N ASN A 25 -30.10 24.79 29.29
CA ASN A 25 -29.66 25.33 30.58
C ASN A 25 -28.12 25.37 30.72
N LEU A 26 -27.43 25.76 29.65
CA LEU A 26 -25.98 25.86 29.59
C LEU A 26 -25.50 27.28 29.96
N THR A 27 -24.25 27.39 30.39
CA THR A 27 -23.63 28.67 30.74
C THR A 27 -23.04 29.37 29.51
N LEU A 28 -23.52 30.60 29.25
CA LEU A 28 -23.07 31.44 28.14
C LEU A 28 -22.06 32.49 28.61
N ALA A 29 -20.94 32.62 27.91
CA ALA A 29 -20.10 33.81 28.05
C ALA A 29 -20.74 34.98 27.32
N VAL A 30 -20.99 36.07 28.05
CA VAL A 30 -21.60 37.30 27.51
C VAL A 30 -20.56 38.43 27.54
N PRO A 31 -20.39 39.22 26.48
CA PRO A 31 -19.45 40.35 26.49
C PRO A 31 -19.95 41.51 27.35
N VAL A 32 -19.01 42.29 27.93
CA VAL A 32 -19.34 43.52 28.69
C VAL A 32 -20.01 44.59 27.80
N HIS A 33 -19.50 44.82 26.59
CA HIS A 33 -19.94 45.92 25.70
C HIS A 33 -20.32 45.43 24.30
N GLY A 34 -21.20 44.43 24.21
CA GLY A 34 -21.70 43.90 22.94
C GLY A 34 -20.64 43.23 22.04
N LYS A 35 -19.37 43.21 22.42
CA LYS A 35 -18.25 42.44 21.84
C LYS A 35 -17.20 42.16 22.93
N PHE A 36 -16.41 41.11 22.76
CA PHE A 36 -15.35 40.77 23.73
C PHE A 36 -14.07 41.59 23.52
N GLY A 37 -14.12 42.90 23.79
CA GLY A 37 -12.95 43.79 23.77
C GLY A 37 -12.33 44.04 22.38
N TYR A 38 -13.05 43.74 21.30
CA TYR A 38 -12.61 43.98 19.93
C TYR A 38 -12.41 45.50 19.70
N LEU A 39 -11.24 46.02 19.30
CA LEU A 39 -10.22 45.53 18.34
C LEU A 39 -9.06 44.69 18.92
N ASN A 40 -9.00 44.53 20.23
CA ASN A 40 -7.92 43.78 20.88
C ASN A 40 -8.21 42.28 20.85
N HIS A 41 -7.15 41.47 21.00
CA HIS A 41 -7.27 40.03 21.23
C HIS A 41 -8.21 39.76 22.40
N PHE A 42 -8.97 38.66 22.28
CA PHE A 42 -9.87 38.21 23.33
C PHE A 42 -9.11 38.06 24.65
N SER A 43 -9.74 38.51 25.73
CA SER A 43 -9.33 38.25 27.09
C SER A 43 -10.54 37.84 27.90
N HIS A 44 -10.37 36.88 28.81
CA HIS A 44 -11.43 36.40 29.70
C HIS A 44 -12.01 37.54 30.56
N LYS A 45 -11.23 38.60 30.83
CA LYS A 45 -11.68 39.82 31.53
C LYS A 45 -12.79 40.58 30.79
N ASN A 46 -12.94 40.34 29.49
CA ASN A 46 -13.99 40.97 28.68
C ASN A 46 -15.35 40.26 28.80
N ILE A 47 -15.44 39.18 29.59
CA ILE A 47 -16.69 38.49 29.90
C ILE A 47 -17.38 39.22 31.05
N ARG A 48 -18.66 39.53 30.85
CA ARG A 48 -19.51 40.20 31.84
C ARG A 48 -19.60 39.37 33.11
N ASN A 49 -19.35 40.03 34.25
CA ASN A 49 -19.39 39.42 35.59
C ASN A 49 -18.49 38.18 35.72
N TYR A 50 -17.34 38.16 35.03
CA TYR A 50 -16.37 37.09 35.17
C TYR A 50 -15.85 37.00 36.61
N LYS A 51 -15.76 35.76 37.12
CA LYS A 51 -15.12 35.42 38.39
C LYS A 51 -13.94 34.51 38.11
N ASN A 52 -12.83 34.68 38.83
CA ASN A 52 -11.62 33.90 38.58
C ASN A 52 -11.92 32.39 38.64
N GLY A 53 -11.45 31.65 37.63
CA GLY A 53 -11.66 30.21 37.53
C GLY A 53 -12.99 29.76 36.93
N LYS A 54 -13.97 30.66 36.74
CA LYS A 54 -15.27 30.34 36.16
C LYS A 54 -15.13 29.81 34.72
N SER A 55 -15.76 28.67 34.44
CA SER A 55 -15.92 28.11 33.10
C SER A 55 -17.27 28.50 32.50
N TYR A 56 -17.33 28.40 31.17
CA TYR A 56 -18.54 28.58 30.38
C TYR A 56 -18.64 27.43 29.39
N ASP A 57 -19.86 26.99 29.12
CA ASP A 57 -20.13 25.92 28.14
C ASP A 57 -20.06 26.48 26.72
N ILE A 58 -20.58 27.70 26.50
CA ILE A 58 -20.71 28.29 25.17
C ILE A 58 -20.11 29.69 25.11
N ILE A 59 -19.32 29.92 24.06
CA ILE A 59 -18.92 31.24 23.56
C ILE A 59 -19.36 31.33 22.10
N ALA A 60 -20.27 32.27 21.80
CA ALA A 60 -20.86 32.45 20.48
C ALA A 60 -21.02 33.94 20.15
N HIS A 61 -19.92 34.70 20.15
CA HIS A 61 -19.94 36.13 19.86
C HIS A 61 -18.75 36.59 19.02
N HIS A 62 -18.85 37.82 18.51
CA HIS A 62 -17.77 38.53 17.85
C HIS A 62 -16.61 38.82 18.82
N LEU A 63 -15.42 38.31 18.50
CA LEU A 63 -14.16 38.48 19.23
C LEU A 63 -12.97 38.40 18.27
N ARG A 64 -11.80 38.82 18.73
CA ARG A 64 -10.54 38.57 18.04
C ARG A 64 -9.86 37.37 18.68
N PHE A 65 -9.64 36.30 17.92
CA PHE A 65 -9.27 34.98 18.44
C PHE A 65 -7.98 35.05 19.28
N ASN A 66 -8.03 34.42 20.45
CA ASN A 66 -6.90 34.26 21.35
C ASN A 66 -7.03 32.91 22.07
N PRO A 67 -6.34 31.86 21.60
CA PRO A 67 -6.56 30.50 22.10
C PRO A 67 -6.17 30.35 23.57
N GLU A 68 -5.11 31.01 24.02
CA GLU A 68 -4.62 30.90 25.40
C GLU A 68 -5.60 31.49 26.42
N GLU A 69 -6.30 32.56 26.05
CA GLU A 69 -7.34 33.15 26.89
C GLU A 69 -8.66 32.38 26.81
N LEU A 70 -8.97 31.76 25.67
CA LEU A 70 -10.17 30.92 25.49
C LEU A 70 -10.09 29.63 26.31
N LYS A 71 -8.93 28.96 26.36
CA LYS A 71 -8.70 27.75 27.18
C LYS A 71 -8.92 27.98 28.68
N LYS A 72 -8.75 29.22 29.18
CA LYS A 72 -9.00 29.56 30.59
C LYS A 72 -10.47 29.51 30.97
N VAL A 73 -11.37 29.64 30.00
CA VAL A 73 -12.82 29.78 30.21
C VAL A 73 -13.63 28.65 29.58
N LEU A 74 -13.10 27.98 28.56
CA LEU A 74 -13.65 26.77 27.94
C LEU A 74 -12.86 25.55 28.41
N LYS A 75 -13.22 25.00 29.57
CA LYS A 75 -12.45 23.94 30.23
C LYS A 75 -12.94 22.52 29.93
N HIS A 76 -13.95 22.37 29.08
CA HIS A 76 -14.56 21.07 28.79
C HIS A 76 -13.74 20.30 27.75
N ASN A 77 -13.52 19.00 27.98
CA ASN A 77 -12.71 18.15 27.12
C ASN A 77 -13.34 17.90 25.73
N ASP A 78 -14.65 18.12 25.60
CA ASP A 78 -15.43 18.00 24.37
C ASP A 78 -15.62 19.36 23.65
N THR A 79 -14.88 20.39 24.05
CA THR A 79 -14.95 21.71 23.40
C THR A 79 -14.48 21.61 21.94
N PHE A 80 -15.42 21.75 21.01
CA PHE A 80 -15.11 21.91 19.58
C PHE A 80 -15.17 23.38 19.14
N TYR A 81 -14.32 23.77 18.19
CA TYR A 81 -14.22 25.13 17.67
C TYR A 81 -14.70 25.18 16.22
N PHE A 82 -15.54 26.14 15.88
CA PHE A 82 -15.99 26.30 14.50
C PHE A 82 -16.31 27.76 14.16
N SER A 83 -16.32 28.05 12.86
CA SER A 83 -16.67 29.36 12.31
C SER A 83 -17.27 29.17 10.91
N ILE A 84 -17.82 30.25 10.35
CA ILE A 84 -18.28 30.28 8.97
C ILE A 84 -17.26 31.06 8.15
N LEU A 85 -16.82 30.47 7.05
CA LEU A 85 -16.04 31.15 6.02
C LEU A 85 -16.94 31.44 4.83
N ARG A 86 -16.66 32.53 4.14
CA ARG A 86 -17.38 32.94 2.93
C ARG A 86 -16.36 33.13 1.82
N ASN A 87 -16.79 32.85 0.58
CA ASN A 87 -15.99 33.14 -0.61
C ASN A 87 -15.46 34.60 -0.52
N PRO A 88 -14.14 34.83 -0.66
CA PRO A 88 -13.52 36.15 -0.46
C PRO A 88 -14.13 37.26 -1.31
N VAL A 89 -14.54 36.98 -2.54
CA VAL A 89 -15.19 37.95 -3.45
C VAL A 89 -16.51 38.41 -2.86
N THR A 90 -17.40 37.46 -2.55
CA THR A 90 -18.72 37.79 -1.97
C THR A 90 -18.63 38.40 -0.56
N GLN A 91 -17.58 38.05 0.19
CA GLN A 91 -17.29 38.66 1.48
C GLN A 91 -16.85 40.13 1.32
N MET A 92 -16.04 40.44 0.30
CA MET A 92 -15.61 41.79 -0.01
C MET A 92 -16.78 42.66 -0.46
N GLU A 93 -17.64 42.16 -1.35
CA GLU A 93 -18.87 42.85 -1.77
C GLU A 93 -19.77 43.19 -0.57
N SER A 94 -20.03 42.20 0.30
CA SER A 94 -20.86 42.38 1.48
C SER A 94 -20.22 43.32 2.52
N SER A 95 -18.88 43.29 2.63
CA SER A 95 -18.13 44.19 3.51
C SER A 95 -18.20 45.62 2.99
N PHE A 96 -17.92 45.82 1.69
CA PHE A 96 -17.99 47.12 1.04
C PHE A 96 -19.39 47.71 1.16
N ALA A 97 -20.44 46.97 0.77
CA ALA A 97 -21.82 47.45 0.84
C ALA A 97 -22.23 47.87 2.26
N TYR A 98 -21.96 47.03 3.27
CA TYR A 98 -22.38 47.31 4.64
C TYR A 98 -21.56 48.41 5.32
N PHE A 99 -20.25 48.47 5.04
CA PHE A 99 -19.34 49.42 5.67
C PHE A 99 -19.16 50.71 4.85
N LYS A 100 -19.78 50.80 3.67
CA LYS A 100 -19.69 51.92 2.75
C LYS A 100 -19.80 53.28 3.42
N GLN A 101 -20.80 53.46 4.28
CA GLN A 101 -21.07 54.74 4.94
C GLN A 101 -20.36 54.91 6.30
N LYS A 102 -19.77 53.84 6.84
CA LYS A 102 -19.23 53.80 8.21
C LYS A 102 -17.71 53.90 8.27
N TYR A 103 -17.02 53.62 7.16
CA TYR A 103 -15.57 53.43 7.10
C TYR A 103 -14.96 54.34 6.05
N PRO A 104 -14.04 55.26 6.43
CA PRO A 104 -13.44 56.22 5.51
C PRO A 104 -12.89 55.59 4.22
N ALA A 105 -12.22 54.44 4.34
CA ALA A 105 -11.66 53.74 3.19
C ALA A 105 -12.72 53.29 2.16
N PHE A 106 -13.95 53.02 2.57
CA PHE A 106 -15.01 52.66 1.64
C PHE A 106 -15.87 53.86 1.25
N SER A 107 -16.15 54.78 2.18
CA SER A 107 -16.99 55.96 1.92
C SER A 107 -16.38 56.88 0.88
N SER A 108 -15.04 56.97 0.84
CA SER A 108 -14.31 57.84 -0.09
C SER A 108 -14.19 57.28 -1.51
N ALA A 109 -14.40 55.98 -1.71
CA ALA A 109 -14.43 55.39 -3.06
C ALA A 109 -15.77 55.68 -3.74
N LYS A 110 -15.85 55.72 -5.07
CA LYS A 110 -17.12 55.87 -5.80
C LYS A 110 -17.90 54.55 -5.89
N SER A 111 -17.21 53.46 -6.20
CA SER A 111 -17.76 52.11 -6.33
C SER A 111 -16.81 51.08 -5.71
N LEU A 112 -17.23 49.80 -5.63
CA LEU A 112 -16.34 48.71 -5.20
C LEU A 112 -15.18 48.56 -6.18
N GLU A 113 -15.45 48.69 -7.49
CA GLU A 113 -14.44 48.62 -8.54
C GLU A 113 -13.40 49.74 -8.40
N ASP A 114 -13.83 50.99 -8.18
CA ASP A 114 -12.91 52.11 -7.90
C ASP A 114 -12.05 51.83 -6.65
N PHE A 115 -12.66 51.29 -5.60
CA PHE A 115 -11.90 50.89 -4.41
C PHE A 115 -10.85 49.82 -4.73
N LEU A 116 -11.18 48.77 -5.49
CA LEU A 116 -10.27 47.67 -5.79
C LEU A 116 -9.12 48.12 -6.70
N ASN A 117 -9.42 48.92 -7.73
CA ASN A 117 -8.42 49.44 -8.66
C ASN A 117 -7.46 50.44 -8.00
N ASN A 118 -7.92 51.15 -6.96
CA ASN A 118 -7.14 52.20 -6.28
C ASN A 118 -7.02 51.96 -4.76
N ALA A 119 -6.95 50.70 -4.32
CA ALA A 119 -7.06 50.36 -2.89
C ALA A 119 -6.06 51.09 -1.98
N ARG A 120 -4.82 51.32 -2.47
CA ARG A 120 -3.78 52.04 -1.73
C ARG A 120 -4.10 53.53 -1.50
N LYS A 121 -4.90 54.14 -2.38
CA LYS A 121 -5.35 55.53 -2.24
C LYS A 121 -6.34 55.68 -1.08
N TYR A 122 -7.22 54.69 -0.90
CA TYR A 122 -8.31 54.76 0.05
C TYR A 122 -8.00 54.08 1.40
N HIS A 123 -7.18 53.04 1.41
CA HIS A 123 -6.85 52.28 2.61
C HIS A 123 -5.63 52.84 3.35
N ASN A 124 -5.86 53.35 4.56
CA ASN A 124 -4.79 53.66 5.53
C ASN A 124 -4.79 52.61 6.65
N ALA A 125 -3.74 51.78 6.72
CA ALA A 125 -3.62 50.70 7.71
C ALA A 125 -3.52 51.18 9.17
N ARG A 126 -3.13 52.44 9.42
CA ARG A 126 -3.02 53.01 10.77
C ARG A 126 -4.34 53.53 11.31
N HIS A 127 -5.34 53.74 10.46
CA HIS A 127 -6.64 54.24 10.89
C HIS A 127 -7.43 53.13 11.63
N PRO A 128 -7.93 53.35 12.87
CA PRO A 128 -8.56 52.30 13.69
C PRO A 128 -9.74 51.60 13.00
N LYS A 129 -10.54 52.36 12.24
CA LYS A 129 -11.67 51.80 11.48
C LYS A 129 -11.19 50.95 10.29
N ASN A 130 -10.01 51.15 9.73
CA ASN A 130 -9.59 50.44 8.51
C ASN A 130 -9.09 49.01 8.73
N SER A 131 -9.05 48.54 9.99
CA SER A 131 -8.76 47.15 10.37
C SER A 131 -9.72 46.13 9.75
N ARG A 132 -10.95 46.53 9.42
CA ARG A 132 -12.01 45.65 8.86
C ARG A 132 -12.14 45.73 7.33
N VAL A 133 -11.29 46.53 6.68
CA VAL A 133 -11.39 46.82 5.24
C VAL A 133 -10.58 45.83 4.41
N LYS A 134 -9.42 45.42 4.91
CA LYS A 134 -8.53 44.41 4.32
C LYS A 134 -8.58 43.17 5.21
N ASN A 135 -8.68 41.97 4.64
CA ASN A 135 -8.59 40.68 5.34
C ASN A 135 -9.37 40.60 6.69
N PRO A 136 -10.69 40.88 6.70
CA PRO A 136 -11.46 40.93 7.95
C PRO A 136 -11.47 39.58 8.69
N THR A 137 -11.52 38.46 7.95
CA THR A 137 -11.44 37.10 8.53
C THR A 137 -10.10 36.86 9.21
N TRP A 138 -8.99 37.22 8.54
CA TRP A 138 -7.63 37.09 9.10
C TRP A 138 -7.49 37.84 10.43
N PHE A 139 -8.08 39.04 10.49
CA PHE A 139 -8.11 39.83 11.71
C PHE A 139 -8.94 39.21 12.82
N ASP A 140 -10.12 38.66 12.49
CA ASP A 140 -10.97 37.95 13.44
C ASP A 140 -10.24 36.74 14.05
N PHE A 141 -9.36 36.08 13.29
CA PHE A 141 -8.49 34.99 13.77
C PHE A 141 -7.26 35.46 14.57
N GLY A 142 -7.14 36.74 14.90
CA GLY A 142 -6.08 37.25 15.78
C GLY A 142 -4.89 37.85 15.05
N TYR A 143 -4.80 37.72 13.73
CA TYR A 143 -3.65 38.23 12.98
C TYR A 143 -3.79 39.72 12.64
N ASN A 144 -2.68 40.37 12.30
CA ASN A 144 -2.67 41.78 11.91
C ASN A 144 -2.75 41.93 10.38
N ASN A 145 -3.45 42.97 9.92
CA ASN A 145 -3.64 43.26 8.49
C ASN A 145 -2.60 44.24 7.91
N ARG A 146 -1.44 44.37 8.57
CA ARG A 146 -0.44 45.41 8.26
C ARG A 146 0.50 45.02 7.11
N ASP A 147 0.80 43.74 6.95
CA ASP A 147 1.76 43.25 5.97
C ASP A 147 1.11 42.34 4.91
N ASN A 148 1.67 42.34 3.70
CA ASN A 148 1.34 41.31 2.72
C ASN A 148 2.00 40.00 3.17
N CYS A 149 1.19 39.05 3.64
CA CYS A 149 1.69 37.73 4.00
C CYS A 149 2.09 36.96 2.75
N SER A 150 3.25 36.31 2.80
CA SER A 150 3.61 35.24 1.87
C SER A 150 2.72 34.02 2.10
N GLU A 151 2.60 33.16 1.08
CA GLU A 151 1.85 31.91 1.17
C GLU A 151 2.34 31.02 2.33
N GLN A 152 3.66 30.99 2.56
CA GLN A 152 4.28 30.24 3.66
C GLN A 152 3.89 30.76 5.06
N GLN A 153 3.74 32.08 5.22
CA GLN A 153 3.25 32.67 6.47
C GLN A 153 1.76 32.34 6.70
N TYR A 154 0.97 32.25 5.64
CA TYR A 154 -0.43 31.83 5.73
C TYR A 154 -0.56 30.37 6.17
N THR A 155 0.23 29.47 5.57
CA THR A 155 0.26 28.05 5.97
C THR A 155 0.72 27.85 7.41
N THR A 156 1.74 28.60 7.85
CA THR A 156 2.25 28.51 9.22
C THR A 156 1.20 28.96 10.23
N ALA A 157 0.55 30.09 9.98
CA ALA A 157 -0.56 30.59 10.79
C ALA A 157 -1.73 29.59 10.83
N LEU A 158 -2.14 29.00 9.70
CA LEU A 158 -3.20 27.98 9.69
C LEU A 158 -2.87 26.81 10.61
N ARG A 159 -1.63 26.29 10.55
CA ARG A 159 -1.16 25.21 11.43
C ARG A 159 -1.19 25.61 12.91
N GLU A 160 -0.82 26.85 13.23
CA GLU A 160 -0.91 27.37 14.60
C GLU A 160 -2.36 27.47 15.08
N ILE A 161 -3.28 27.95 14.23
CA ILE A 161 -4.70 28.01 14.58
C ILE A 161 -5.24 26.59 14.76
N GLU A 162 -4.97 25.66 13.83
CA GLU A 162 -5.38 24.25 13.91
C GLU A 162 -4.88 23.57 15.19
N ARG A 163 -3.58 23.71 15.49
CA ARG A 163 -2.96 23.21 16.72
C ARG A 163 -3.61 23.81 17.96
N SER A 164 -3.91 25.11 17.94
CA SER A 164 -4.48 25.83 19.08
C SER A 164 -5.97 25.55 19.32
N MET A 165 -6.72 25.27 18.25
CA MET A 165 -8.14 24.89 18.26
C MET A 165 -8.32 23.40 18.58
N GLY A 166 -7.24 22.64 18.74
CA GLY A 166 -7.33 21.20 18.91
C GLY A 166 -8.04 20.54 17.73
N PHE A 167 -7.85 21.04 16.49
CA PHE A 167 -8.15 20.23 15.31
C PHE A 167 -7.36 18.97 15.50
N VAL A 168 -8.12 17.93 15.82
CA VAL A 168 -7.67 16.70 16.41
C VAL A 168 -6.55 16.16 15.51
N THR A 169 -5.30 16.32 15.92
CA THR A 169 -4.37 15.20 15.74
C THR A 169 -5.12 14.03 16.35
N ALA A 170 -5.56 13.09 15.51
CA ALA A 170 -6.31 11.91 15.91
C ALA A 170 -5.90 11.55 17.33
N ALA A 171 -6.86 11.55 18.28
CA ALA A 171 -6.59 11.11 19.65
C ALA A 171 -5.70 9.87 19.55
N PRO A 172 -4.58 9.78 20.30
CA PRO A 172 -3.55 8.77 20.05
C PRO A 172 -4.21 7.41 19.95
N CYS A 173 -4.33 6.92 18.71
CA CYS A 173 -5.06 5.71 18.43
C CYS A 173 -4.06 4.58 18.45
N SER A 174 -4.39 3.49 19.14
CA SER A 174 -3.47 2.39 19.30
C SER A 174 -3.35 1.62 17.98
N PRO A 175 -2.12 1.27 17.53
CA PRO A 175 -1.91 0.46 16.33
C PRO A 175 -2.74 -0.82 16.39
N LYS A 176 -3.60 -1.00 15.39
CA LYS A 176 -4.47 -2.17 15.28
C LYS A 176 -3.62 -3.41 15.07
N ARG A 177 -3.91 -4.45 15.85
CA ARG A 177 -3.21 -5.75 15.83
C ARG A 177 -4.05 -6.85 15.19
N HIS A 178 -5.36 -6.69 15.16
CA HIS A 178 -6.29 -7.71 14.69
C HIS A 178 -6.93 -7.27 13.36
N VAL A 179 -6.67 -8.02 12.28
CA VAL A 179 -6.99 -7.60 10.92
C VAL A 179 -7.48 -8.77 10.07
N MET A 180 -8.63 -8.60 9.43
CA MET A 180 -9.12 -9.45 8.37
C MET A 180 -9.03 -8.72 7.03
N PHE A 181 -8.15 -9.20 6.16
CA PHE A 181 -8.03 -8.71 4.80
C PHE A 181 -8.63 -9.72 3.82
N LEU A 182 -9.76 -9.36 3.21
CA LEU A 182 -10.31 -10.12 2.09
C LEU A 182 -9.48 -9.85 0.83
N LYS A 183 -8.50 -10.72 0.59
CA LYS A 183 -7.65 -10.61 -0.59
C LYS A 183 -8.42 -10.95 -1.88
N THR A 184 -8.71 -9.94 -2.70
CA THR A 184 -9.39 -10.09 -4.00
C THR A 184 -8.42 -10.34 -5.15
N HIS A 185 -8.88 -10.93 -6.25
CA HIS A 185 -7.99 -11.27 -7.37
C HIS A 185 -7.69 -10.09 -8.31
N LYS A 186 -6.41 -9.92 -8.69
CA LYS A 186 -5.94 -8.95 -9.72
C LYS A 186 -6.20 -7.47 -9.42
N THR A 187 -6.33 -7.14 -8.14
CA THR A 187 -6.61 -5.79 -7.59
C THR A 187 -5.39 -5.12 -6.93
N GLY A 188 -4.17 -5.65 -7.12
CA GLY A 188 -3.00 -5.18 -6.36
C GLY A 188 -2.95 -5.70 -4.90
N SER A 189 -3.91 -6.55 -4.52
CA SER A 189 -4.03 -7.15 -3.18
C SER A 189 -2.82 -7.96 -2.70
N THR A 190 -1.92 -8.40 -3.59
CA THR A 190 -0.67 -9.07 -3.19
C THR A 190 0.31 -8.08 -2.57
N THR A 191 0.31 -6.82 -2.99
CA THR A 191 1.11 -5.77 -2.37
C THR A 191 0.60 -5.48 -0.96
N VAL A 192 -0.71 -5.35 -0.77
CA VAL A 192 -1.34 -5.18 0.55
C VAL A 192 -1.08 -6.39 1.46
N GLN A 193 -1.19 -7.62 0.92
CA GLN A 193 -0.84 -8.83 1.67
C GLN A 193 0.59 -8.75 2.21
N ASN A 194 1.55 -8.31 1.40
CA ASN A 194 2.95 -8.20 1.83
C ASN A 194 3.14 -7.20 2.99
N VAL A 195 2.43 -6.07 2.95
CA VAL A 195 2.38 -5.12 4.07
C VAL A 195 1.90 -5.80 5.35
N LEU A 196 0.77 -6.52 5.28
CA LEU A 196 0.22 -7.22 6.45
C LEU A 196 1.16 -8.32 6.98
N LEU A 197 1.79 -9.09 6.09
CA LEU A 197 2.73 -10.15 6.48
C LEU A 197 3.99 -9.58 7.16
N ARG A 198 4.51 -8.44 6.68
CA ARG A 198 5.63 -7.74 7.31
C ARG A 198 5.25 -7.24 8.71
N TYR A 199 4.11 -6.57 8.82
CA TYR A 199 3.62 -6.08 10.10
C TYR A 199 3.37 -7.23 11.10
N THR A 200 2.80 -8.35 10.63
CA THR A 200 2.61 -9.54 11.45
C THR A 200 3.92 -10.00 12.09
N ASP A 201 4.98 -10.11 11.29
CA ASP A 201 6.31 -10.56 11.73
C ASP A 201 6.92 -9.56 12.73
N ASN A 202 6.93 -8.26 12.37
CA ASN A 202 7.49 -7.19 13.19
C ASN A 202 6.78 -7.07 14.56
N ALA A 203 5.47 -7.22 14.59
CA ALA A 203 4.66 -7.08 15.80
C ALA A 203 4.49 -8.40 16.59
N ASN A 204 5.17 -9.48 16.18
CA ASN A 204 5.06 -10.83 16.76
C ASN A 204 3.60 -11.32 16.86
N LEU A 205 2.83 -11.14 15.78
CA LEU A 205 1.41 -11.51 15.71
C LEU A 205 1.21 -12.92 15.13
N THR A 206 0.07 -13.51 15.43
CA THR A 206 -0.33 -14.81 14.89
C THR A 206 -1.06 -14.64 13.55
N LEU A 207 -0.57 -15.35 12.53
CA LEU A 207 -1.14 -15.35 11.18
C LEU A 207 -1.89 -16.65 10.91
N ALA A 208 -3.11 -16.56 10.38
CA ALA A 208 -3.76 -17.73 9.79
C ALA A 208 -3.11 -18.05 8.45
N VAL A 209 -2.61 -19.27 8.29
CA VAL A 209 -1.94 -19.74 7.08
C VAL A 209 -2.73 -20.90 6.46
N PRO A 210 -3.03 -20.88 5.15
CA PRO A 210 -3.72 -21.98 4.50
C PRO A 210 -2.84 -23.23 4.35
N VAL A 211 -3.47 -24.40 4.21
CA VAL A 211 -2.75 -25.65 3.87
C VAL A 211 -2.10 -25.54 2.47
N HIS A 212 -2.79 -24.93 1.49
CA HIS A 212 -2.36 -24.89 0.09
C HIS A 212 -2.52 -23.51 -0.54
N GLY A 213 -1.69 -22.53 -0.17
CA GLY A 213 -1.64 -21.18 -0.78
C GLY A 213 -2.89 -20.29 -0.66
N LYS A 214 -4.07 -20.89 -0.44
CA LYS A 214 -5.41 -20.28 -0.29
C LYS A 214 -6.31 -21.18 0.57
N PHE A 215 -7.31 -20.59 1.21
CA PHE A 215 -8.21 -21.28 2.14
C PHE A 215 -9.40 -21.96 1.43
N GLY A 216 -9.14 -22.97 0.59
CA GLY A 216 -10.21 -23.77 -0.02
C GLY A 216 -11.14 -22.98 -0.96
N TYR A 217 -10.58 -22.00 -1.67
CA TYR A 217 -11.25 -20.90 -2.37
C TYR A 217 -12.50 -21.20 -3.23
N LEU A 218 -12.65 -22.39 -3.84
CA LEU A 218 -13.85 -22.68 -4.63
C LEU A 218 -15.10 -22.72 -3.74
N ASN A 219 -14.91 -23.10 -2.48
CA ASN A 219 -15.93 -23.11 -1.45
C ASN A 219 -15.75 -21.89 -0.54
N HIS A 220 -16.81 -21.54 0.17
CA HIS A 220 -16.75 -20.58 1.28
C HIS A 220 -15.65 -20.96 2.27
N PHE A 221 -15.02 -19.95 2.87
CA PHE A 221 -14.00 -20.14 3.88
C PHE A 221 -14.50 -21.07 4.99
N SER A 222 -13.64 -21.98 5.41
CA SER A 222 -13.82 -22.77 6.62
C SER A 222 -12.55 -22.72 7.44
N HIS A 223 -12.70 -22.59 8.76
CA HIS A 223 -11.57 -22.59 9.70
C HIS A 223 -10.72 -23.87 9.61
N LYS A 224 -11.30 -24.98 9.14
CA LYS A 224 -10.60 -26.25 8.89
C LYS A 224 -9.53 -26.15 7.80
N ASN A 225 -9.60 -25.14 6.93
CA ASN A 225 -8.61 -24.91 5.87
C ASN A 225 -7.34 -24.21 6.39
N ILE A 226 -7.31 -23.83 7.67
CA ILE A 226 -6.12 -23.28 8.32
C ILE A 226 -5.16 -24.42 8.68
N ARG A 227 -3.90 -24.27 8.28
CA ARG A 227 -2.84 -25.24 8.54
C ARG A 227 -2.67 -25.47 10.04
N ASN A 228 -2.69 -26.74 10.45
CA ASN A 228 -2.53 -27.17 11.85
C ASN A 228 -3.51 -26.47 12.82
N TYR A 229 -4.74 -26.23 12.37
CA TYR A 229 -5.77 -25.65 13.22
C TYR A 229 -6.06 -26.55 14.43
N LYS A 230 -6.16 -25.93 15.60
CA LYS A 230 -6.60 -26.56 16.85
C LYS A 230 -7.89 -25.89 17.29
N ASN A 231 -8.86 -26.67 17.76
CA ASN A 231 -10.13 -26.13 18.23
C ASN A 231 -9.92 -25.01 19.26
N GLY A 232 -10.60 -23.88 19.05
CA GLY A 232 -10.53 -22.73 19.94
C GLY A 232 -9.38 -21.77 19.66
N LYS A 233 -8.43 -22.10 18.78
CA LYS A 233 -7.32 -21.22 18.43
C LYS A 233 -7.78 -19.94 17.72
N SER A 234 -7.36 -18.79 18.23
CA SER A 234 -7.53 -17.47 17.62
C SER A 234 -6.29 -17.10 16.79
N TYR A 235 -6.48 -16.19 15.84
CA TYR A 235 -5.42 -15.58 15.05
C TYR A 235 -5.61 -14.06 15.03
N ASP A 236 -4.51 -13.33 14.95
CA ASP A 236 -4.54 -11.87 14.88
C ASP A 236 -4.79 -11.40 13.44
N ILE A 237 -4.16 -12.04 12.45
CA ILE A 237 -4.21 -11.59 11.05
C ILE A 237 -4.65 -12.71 10.11
N ILE A 238 -5.56 -12.38 9.18
CA ILE A 238 -5.88 -13.20 7.99
C ILE A 238 -5.66 -12.34 6.74
N ALA A 239 -4.75 -12.78 5.86
CA ALA A 239 -4.35 -12.01 4.67
C ALA A 239 -4.23 -12.82 3.37
N HIS A 240 -4.67 -14.09 3.36
CA HIS A 240 -4.57 -14.97 2.18
C HIS A 240 -5.93 -15.11 1.47
N HIS A 241 -5.90 -15.53 0.21
CA HIS A 241 -7.12 -15.73 -0.58
C HIS A 241 -8.10 -16.70 0.10
N LEU A 242 -9.33 -16.23 0.27
CA LEU A 242 -10.48 -16.99 0.75
C LEU A 242 -11.74 -16.48 0.05
N ARG A 243 -12.80 -17.29 0.08
CA ARG A 243 -14.15 -16.85 -0.26
C ARG A 243 -14.85 -16.49 1.05
N PHE A 244 -15.35 -15.26 1.17
CA PHE A 244 -15.80 -14.70 2.43
C PHE A 244 -16.91 -15.54 3.08
N ASN A 245 -16.75 -15.83 4.38
CA ASN A 245 -17.74 -16.51 5.20
C ASN A 245 -17.67 -15.95 6.63
N PRO A 246 -18.53 -15.01 7.00
CA PRO A 246 -18.42 -14.30 8.28
C PRO A 246 -18.56 -15.24 9.47
N GLU A 247 -19.43 -16.25 9.39
CA GLU A 247 -19.67 -17.18 10.50
C GLU A 247 -18.48 -18.10 10.79
N GLU A 248 -17.73 -18.49 9.76
CA GLU A 248 -16.50 -19.26 9.94
C GLU A 248 -15.31 -18.38 10.36
N LEU A 249 -15.28 -17.11 9.93
CA LEU A 249 -14.25 -16.15 10.32
C LEU A 249 -14.34 -15.78 11.82
N LYS A 250 -15.56 -15.57 12.35
CA LYS A 250 -15.79 -15.30 13.78
C LYS A 250 -15.25 -16.38 14.72
N LYS A 251 -15.13 -17.63 14.25
CA LYS A 251 -14.58 -18.74 15.04
C LYS A 251 -13.08 -18.62 15.30
N VAL A 252 -12.37 -17.90 14.43
CA VAL A 252 -10.90 -17.80 14.42
C VAL A 252 -10.38 -16.38 14.61
N LEU A 253 -11.21 -15.37 14.38
CA LEU A 253 -10.96 -13.95 14.66
C LEU A 253 -11.81 -13.53 15.85
N LYS A 254 -11.37 -13.88 17.06
CA LYS A 254 -12.17 -13.69 18.29
C LYS A 254 -12.06 -12.30 18.91
N HIS A 255 -11.26 -11.41 18.31
CA HIS A 255 -11.00 -10.08 18.84
C HIS A 255 -12.07 -9.10 18.36
N ASN A 256 -12.76 -8.44 19.29
CA ASN A 256 -13.87 -7.53 18.98
C ASN A 256 -13.44 -6.28 18.20
N ASP A 257 -12.15 -5.93 18.25
CA ASP A 257 -11.57 -4.80 17.54
C ASP A 257 -10.97 -5.18 16.18
N THR A 258 -11.23 -6.41 15.70
CA THR A 258 -10.75 -6.87 14.39
C THR A 258 -11.27 -5.97 13.28
N LEU A 259 -10.34 -5.36 12.53
CA LEU A 259 -10.69 -4.52 11.39
C LEU A 259 -10.82 -5.37 10.12
N TYR A 260 -11.99 -5.32 9.49
CA TYR A 260 -12.29 -6.01 8.23
C TYR A 260 -12.12 -5.04 7.06
N PHE A 261 -11.24 -5.36 6.13
CA PHE A 261 -11.07 -4.56 4.92
C PHE A 261 -10.81 -5.39 3.66
N SER A 262 -10.99 -4.77 2.51
CA SER A 262 -10.75 -5.37 1.19
C SER A 262 -10.23 -4.31 0.22
N ILE A 263 -9.92 -4.71 -1.01
CA ILE A 263 -9.53 -3.82 -2.09
C ILE A 263 -10.26 -4.19 -3.38
N LEU A 264 -10.77 -3.20 -4.10
CA LEU A 264 -11.42 -3.34 -5.40
C LEU A 264 -10.57 -2.71 -6.50
N ARG A 265 -10.90 -3.04 -7.74
CA ARG A 265 -10.32 -2.45 -8.94
C ARG A 265 -11.42 -2.28 -9.97
N ASN A 266 -11.31 -1.30 -10.85
CA ASN A 266 -12.22 -1.14 -11.97
C ASN A 266 -12.26 -2.45 -12.79
N PRO A 267 -13.45 -3.06 -12.98
CA PRO A 267 -13.59 -4.34 -13.68
C PRO A 267 -12.99 -4.35 -15.10
N VAL A 268 -12.92 -3.19 -15.76
CA VAL A 268 -12.28 -3.06 -17.09
C VAL A 268 -10.79 -3.38 -17.00
N THR A 269 -10.06 -2.70 -16.11
CA THR A 269 -8.61 -2.90 -15.95
C THR A 269 -8.30 -4.21 -15.22
N GLN A 270 -9.20 -4.68 -14.35
CA GLN A 270 -9.11 -5.99 -13.70
C GLN A 270 -9.29 -7.13 -14.71
N MET A 271 -10.25 -7.04 -15.63
CA MET A 271 -10.50 -8.07 -16.65
C MET A 271 -9.34 -8.17 -17.63
N GLU A 272 -8.80 -7.05 -18.11
CA GLU A 272 -7.64 -7.04 -18.99
C GLU A 272 -6.42 -7.68 -18.28
N SER A 273 -6.17 -7.34 -17.02
CA SER A 273 -5.10 -7.96 -16.22
C SER A 273 -5.35 -9.45 -15.95
N SER A 274 -6.61 -9.85 -15.74
CA SER A 274 -7.00 -11.24 -15.52
C SER A 274 -6.85 -12.07 -16.79
N PHE A 275 -7.29 -11.55 -17.93
CA PHE A 275 -7.16 -12.20 -19.22
C PHE A 275 -5.69 -12.43 -19.57
N ALA A 276 -4.86 -11.40 -19.47
CA ALA A 276 -3.43 -11.53 -19.74
C ALA A 276 -2.74 -12.56 -18.82
N TYR A 277 -3.05 -12.54 -17.52
CA TYR A 277 -2.39 -13.41 -16.54
C TYR A 277 -2.90 -14.86 -16.57
N PHE A 278 -4.18 -15.07 -16.86
CA PHE A 278 -4.81 -16.39 -16.83
C PHE A 278 -5.08 -16.97 -18.22
N LYS A 279 -4.60 -16.34 -19.29
CA LYS A 279 -4.84 -16.72 -20.69
C LYS A 279 -4.67 -18.22 -20.92
N GLN A 280 -3.54 -18.78 -20.51
CA GLN A 280 -3.21 -20.19 -20.70
C GLN A 280 -3.74 -21.11 -19.58
N LYS A 281 -4.27 -20.53 -18.49
CA LYS A 281 -4.65 -21.28 -17.27
C LYS A 281 -6.13 -21.60 -17.22
N TYR A 282 -6.98 -20.72 -17.73
CA TYR A 282 -8.44 -20.88 -17.69
C TYR A 282 -8.97 -21.27 -19.06
N PRO A 283 -9.67 -22.42 -19.18
CA PRO A 283 -10.18 -22.89 -20.47
C PRO A 283 -10.96 -21.81 -21.24
N ALA A 284 -11.81 -21.04 -20.55
CA ALA A 284 -12.59 -19.96 -21.16
C ALA A 284 -11.71 -18.88 -21.81
N PHE A 285 -10.55 -18.55 -21.20
CA PHE A 285 -9.61 -17.62 -21.82
C PHE A 285 -8.74 -18.30 -22.86
N ASN A 286 -8.25 -19.51 -22.60
CA ASN A 286 -7.34 -20.23 -23.49
C ASN A 286 -7.96 -20.49 -24.86
N SER A 287 -9.26 -20.81 -24.90
CA SER A 287 -9.98 -21.11 -26.14
C SER A 287 -10.31 -19.88 -27.00
N SER A 288 -10.21 -18.67 -26.48
CA SER A 288 -10.41 -17.44 -27.27
C SER A 288 -9.13 -17.02 -27.99
N LYS A 289 -9.21 -16.23 -29.06
CA LYS A 289 -8.02 -15.67 -29.73
C LYS A 289 -7.53 -14.39 -29.04
N SER A 290 -8.45 -13.51 -28.66
CA SER A 290 -8.18 -12.24 -27.98
C SER A 290 -9.23 -11.95 -26.89
N LEU A 291 -9.06 -10.85 -26.15
CA LEU A 291 -10.03 -10.43 -25.14
C LEU A 291 -11.36 -10.03 -25.80
N GLU A 292 -11.28 -9.39 -26.96
CA GLU A 292 -12.43 -8.97 -27.77
C GLU A 292 -13.19 -10.19 -28.31
N ASP A 293 -12.46 -11.20 -28.83
CA ASP A 293 -13.08 -12.46 -29.25
C ASP A 293 -13.77 -13.16 -28.07
N PHE A 294 -13.12 -13.20 -26.90
CA PHE A 294 -13.74 -13.73 -25.70
C PHE A 294 -15.05 -12.99 -25.36
N LEU A 295 -15.05 -11.65 -25.37
CA LEU A 295 -16.22 -10.85 -24.99
C LEU A 295 -17.36 -10.94 -26.00
N ASN A 296 -17.04 -10.96 -27.30
CA ASN A 296 -18.03 -11.12 -28.37
C ASN A 296 -18.72 -12.49 -28.32
N ASN A 297 -18.01 -13.51 -27.84
CA ASN A 297 -18.48 -14.89 -27.79
C ASN A 297 -18.51 -15.44 -26.35
N ALA A 298 -18.74 -14.59 -25.35
CA ALA A 298 -18.51 -14.96 -23.94
C ALA A 298 -19.35 -16.16 -23.50
N ARG A 299 -20.59 -16.29 -23.99
CA ARG A 299 -21.47 -17.45 -23.71
C ARG A 299 -20.93 -18.77 -24.28
N LYS A 300 -20.23 -18.72 -25.42
CA LYS A 300 -19.60 -19.89 -26.05
C LYS A 300 -18.40 -20.37 -25.24
N TYR A 301 -17.55 -19.44 -24.79
CA TYR A 301 -16.31 -19.79 -24.09
C TYR A 301 -16.50 -20.05 -22.59
N HIS A 302 -17.50 -19.43 -21.97
CA HIS A 302 -17.75 -19.56 -20.54
C HIS A 302 -18.66 -20.75 -20.22
N ASN A 303 -18.08 -21.94 -20.12
CA ASN A 303 -18.76 -23.10 -19.54
C ASN A 303 -18.89 -22.93 -18.01
N THR A 304 -20.12 -22.75 -17.53
CA THR A 304 -20.43 -22.58 -16.11
C THR A 304 -20.13 -23.84 -15.29
N SER A 305 -20.14 -25.04 -15.87
CA SER A 305 -19.91 -26.27 -15.11
C SER A 305 -18.44 -26.48 -14.72
N HIS A 306 -17.49 -25.76 -15.36
CA HIS A 306 -16.07 -25.94 -15.08
C HIS A 306 -15.60 -25.13 -13.85
N PRO A 307 -15.04 -25.75 -12.79
CA PRO A 307 -14.66 -25.06 -11.55
C PRO A 307 -13.64 -23.92 -11.74
N LYS A 308 -12.72 -24.06 -12.69
CA LYS A 308 -11.71 -23.03 -13.01
C LYS A 308 -12.29 -21.74 -13.62
N ASN A 309 -13.53 -21.76 -14.11
CA ASN A 309 -14.16 -20.58 -14.72
C ASN A 309 -14.80 -19.63 -13.69
N SER A 310 -14.76 -19.95 -12.39
CA SER A 310 -15.33 -19.08 -11.33
C SER A 310 -14.68 -17.69 -11.23
N ARG A 311 -13.57 -17.44 -11.91
CA ARG A 311 -12.86 -16.15 -11.93
C ARG A 311 -13.00 -15.37 -13.23
N VAL A 312 -13.81 -15.87 -14.16
CA VAL A 312 -13.98 -15.29 -15.51
C VAL A 312 -15.11 -14.26 -15.54
N LYS A 313 -16.07 -14.34 -14.62
CA LYS A 313 -17.24 -13.45 -14.50
C LYS A 313 -17.44 -13.03 -13.05
N ASN A 314 -17.61 -11.73 -12.79
CA ASN A 314 -17.75 -11.13 -11.45
C ASN A 314 -16.84 -11.79 -10.38
N PRO A 315 -15.51 -11.86 -10.61
CA PRO A 315 -14.59 -12.54 -9.70
C PRO A 315 -14.60 -11.92 -8.31
N THR A 316 -14.80 -10.61 -8.22
CA THR A 316 -14.74 -9.90 -6.93
C THR A 316 -16.01 -10.17 -6.13
N TRP A 317 -17.19 -10.14 -6.75
CA TRP A 317 -18.45 -10.56 -6.14
C TRP A 317 -18.37 -11.99 -5.58
N PHE A 318 -17.67 -12.88 -6.29
CA PHE A 318 -17.40 -14.24 -5.84
C PHE A 318 -16.49 -14.26 -4.60
N ASP A 319 -15.43 -13.45 -4.55
CA ASP A 319 -14.54 -13.30 -3.39
C ASP A 319 -15.33 -12.89 -2.13
N PHE A 320 -16.31 -12.00 -2.26
CA PHE A 320 -17.22 -11.58 -1.17
C PHE A 320 -18.24 -12.65 -0.74
N GLY A 321 -18.18 -13.86 -1.30
CA GLY A 321 -18.99 -15.01 -0.88
C GLY A 321 -20.24 -15.22 -1.72
N TYR A 322 -20.62 -14.29 -2.60
CA TYR A 322 -21.84 -14.40 -3.39
C TYR A 322 -21.68 -15.29 -4.63
N ASN A 323 -22.79 -15.73 -5.22
CA ASN A 323 -22.78 -16.59 -6.41
C ASN A 323 -22.67 -15.74 -7.69
N ASN A 324 -21.50 -15.69 -8.31
CA ASN A 324 -21.26 -14.92 -9.54
C ASN A 324 -21.94 -15.45 -10.82
N ARG A 325 -22.65 -16.58 -10.72
CA ARG A 325 -23.40 -17.19 -11.84
C ARG A 325 -24.89 -16.92 -11.76
N GLN A 326 -25.38 -16.51 -10.61
CA GLN A 326 -26.79 -16.21 -10.37
C GLN A 326 -27.14 -14.83 -10.96
N ASN A 327 -28.36 -14.71 -11.49
CA ASN A 327 -28.95 -13.41 -11.80
C ASN A 327 -29.55 -12.84 -10.51
N PHE A 328 -29.08 -11.67 -10.09
CA PHE A 328 -29.61 -10.94 -8.94
C PHE A 328 -30.67 -9.95 -9.41
N SER A 329 -31.79 -9.88 -8.71
CA SER A 329 -32.67 -8.71 -8.83
C SER A 329 -31.98 -7.47 -8.23
N GLU A 330 -32.43 -6.26 -8.60
CA GLU A 330 -31.88 -5.03 -8.02
C GLU A 330 -32.02 -4.97 -6.50
N GLU A 331 -33.12 -5.52 -5.95
CA GLU A 331 -33.35 -5.62 -4.52
C GLU A 331 -32.34 -6.56 -3.84
N GLN A 332 -32.15 -7.76 -4.39
CA GLN A 332 -31.19 -8.74 -3.86
C GLN A 332 -29.76 -8.19 -3.90
N TYR A 333 -29.40 -7.53 -5.00
CA TYR A 333 -28.10 -6.89 -5.16
C TYR A 333 -27.90 -5.77 -4.13
N THR A 334 -28.89 -4.89 -3.97
CA THR A 334 -28.83 -3.77 -3.01
C THR A 334 -28.73 -4.26 -1.57
N LYS A 335 -29.45 -5.34 -1.23
CA LYS A 335 -29.35 -5.98 0.08
C LYS A 335 -27.95 -6.53 0.33
N ALA A 336 -27.41 -7.29 -0.61
CA ALA A 336 -26.05 -7.83 -0.54
C ALA A 336 -24.99 -6.73 -0.40
N LEU A 337 -25.13 -5.63 -1.15
CA LEU A 337 -24.20 -4.50 -1.07
C LEU A 337 -24.20 -3.84 0.32
N LYS A 338 -25.38 -3.66 0.94
CA LYS A 338 -25.51 -3.18 2.33
C LYS A 338 -24.93 -4.15 3.35
N GLU A 339 -25.03 -5.45 3.11
CA GLU A 339 -24.40 -6.47 3.97
C GLU A 339 -22.87 -6.38 3.91
N ILE A 340 -22.30 -6.18 2.71
CA ILE A 340 -20.86 -5.94 2.54
C ILE A 340 -20.45 -4.66 3.27
N GLU A 341 -21.17 -3.55 3.07
CA GLU A 341 -20.87 -2.26 3.71
C GLU A 341 -20.90 -2.34 5.25
N ARG A 342 -21.80 -3.14 5.82
CA ARG A 342 -21.84 -3.40 7.28
C ARG A 342 -20.73 -4.31 7.77
N SER A 343 -20.30 -5.26 6.94
CA SER A 343 -19.31 -6.28 7.32
C SER A 343 -17.86 -5.78 7.21
N PHE A 344 -17.61 -4.77 6.38
CA PHE A 344 -16.27 -4.24 6.12
C PHE A 344 -16.14 -2.80 6.59
N ASN A 345 -15.17 -2.54 7.46
CA ASN A 345 -14.86 -1.19 7.92
C ASN A 345 -14.34 -0.31 6.77
N LEU A 346 -13.60 -0.91 5.83
CA LEU A 346 -12.92 -0.20 4.76
C LEU A 346 -12.84 -1.03 3.46
N ILE A 347 -13.13 -0.39 2.33
CA ILE A 347 -12.92 -0.95 0.99
C ILE A 347 -12.02 0.00 0.21
N LEU A 348 -10.82 -0.46 -0.13
CA LEU A 348 -9.80 0.30 -0.85
C LEU A 348 -10.02 0.27 -2.38
N ILE A 349 -9.43 1.22 -3.10
CA ILE A 349 -9.55 1.32 -4.56
C ILE A 349 -8.15 1.29 -5.21
N ALA A 350 -7.89 0.27 -6.03
CA ALA A 350 -6.58 0.00 -6.62
C ALA A 350 -6.10 1.10 -7.58
N GLU A 351 -7.01 1.83 -8.23
CA GLU A 351 -6.69 3.00 -9.06
C GLU A 351 -6.06 4.14 -8.25
N TYR A 352 -6.47 4.27 -6.98
CA TYR A 352 -5.98 5.25 -6.02
C TYR A 352 -5.14 4.53 -4.96
N PHE A 353 -4.14 3.77 -5.40
CA PHE A 353 -3.41 2.85 -4.52
C PHE A 353 -2.65 3.59 -3.41
N ASP A 354 -1.96 4.69 -3.75
CA ASP A 354 -1.21 5.46 -2.74
C ASP A 354 -2.18 6.10 -1.72
N GLU A 355 -3.29 6.65 -2.19
CA GLU A 355 -4.38 7.18 -1.35
C GLU A 355 -4.98 6.09 -0.47
N SER A 356 -5.17 4.90 -1.03
CA SER A 356 -5.67 3.72 -0.32
C SER A 356 -4.71 3.28 0.78
N MET A 357 -3.40 3.35 0.57
CA MET A 357 -2.42 3.00 1.61
C MET A 357 -2.40 4.04 2.74
N ILE A 358 -2.56 5.34 2.43
CA ILE A 358 -2.71 6.38 3.45
C ILE A 358 -4.02 6.21 4.23
N LEU A 359 -5.14 5.93 3.54
CA LEU A 359 -6.40 5.66 4.21
C LEU A 359 -6.32 4.41 5.12
N LEU A 360 -5.65 3.35 4.65
CA LEU A 360 -5.42 2.15 5.44
C LEU A 360 -4.56 2.43 6.67
N LYS A 361 -3.49 3.23 6.53
CA LYS A 361 -2.64 3.69 7.64
C LYS A 361 -3.47 4.35 8.74
N GLU A 362 -4.36 5.26 8.38
CA GLU A 362 -5.22 5.97 9.35
C GLU A 362 -6.21 5.03 10.04
N PHE A 363 -6.87 4.13 9.29
CA PHE A 363 -7.81 3.16 9.87
C PHE A 363 -7.14 2.14 10.79
N LEU A 364 -5.89 1.77 10.50
CA LEU A 364 -5.11 0.85 11.31
C LEU A 364 -4.29 1.52 12.41
N CYS A 365 -4.21 2.85 12.44
CA CYS A 365 -3.33 3.58 13.36
C CYS A 365 -1.86 3.13 13.23
N TRP A 366 -1.44 2.85 12.00
CA TRP A 366 -0.08 2.42 11.69
C TRP A 366 0.80 3.61 11.30
N ASP A 367 2.11 3.40 11.33
CA ASP A 367 3.06 4.38 10.85
C ASP A 367 3.23 4.29 9.34
N ILE A 368 3.75 5.38 8.76
CA ILE A 368 4.04 5.41 7.32
C ILE A 368 5.03 4.32 6.90
N ASP A 369 5.90 3.88 7.82
CA ASP A 369 6.87 2.78 7.64
C ASP A 369 6.21 1.41 7.46
N ASP A 370 5.05 1.20 8.09
CA ASP A 370 4.33 -0.06 8.01
C ASP A 370 3.64 -0.22 6.65
N VAL A 371 3.16 0.90 6.08
CA VAL A 371 2.39 0.91 4.83
C VAL A 371 3.20 1.24 3.58
N VAL A 372 4.47 1.63 3.71
CA VAL A 372 5.30 1.94 2.53
C VAL A 372 5.55 0.68 1.69
N THR A 373 5.33 0.82 0.39
CA THR A 373 5.48 -0.26 -0.59
C THR A 373 6.23 0.22 -1.82
N PHE A 374 7.05 -0.65 -2.39
CA PHE A 374 7.67 -0.45 -3.71
C PHE A 374 6.71 -0.82 -4.83
N LYS A 375 6.76 -0.09 -5.94
CA LYS A 375 6.09 -0.49 -7.17
C LYS A 375 6.87 -1.63 -7.82
N HIS A 376 6.50 -2.87 -7.53
CA HIS A 376 7.07 -4.06 -8.17
C HIS A 376 5.96 -4.88 -8.83
N ASN A 377 6.22 -5.40 -10.05
CA ASN A 377 5.23 -6.01 -10.95
C ASN A 377 4.12 -5.07 -11.45
N SER A 378 4.31 -3.76 -11.41
CA SER A 378 3.59 -2.89 -12.34
C SER A 378 3.98 -3.33 -13.74
N ARG A 379 3.00 -3.75 -14.54
CA ARG A 379 3.26 -3.97 -15.97
C ARG A 379 3.81 -2.66 -16.54
N ASN A 380 4.77 -2.75 -17.45
CA ASN A 380 5.21 -1.56 -18.16
C ASN A 380 3.98 -0.89 -18.78
N GLU A 381 3.93 0.44 -18.77
CA GLU A 381 2.83 1.18 -19.39
C GLU A 381 2.65 0.77 -20.87
N MET A 382 3.76 0.41 -21.54
CA MET A 382 3.77 -0.15 -22.90
C MET A 382 3.09 -1.53 -23.04
N ASP A 383 2.98 -2.31 -21.96
CA ASP A 383 2.30 -3.62 -21.95
C ASP A 383 0.81 -3.50 -21.55
N ILE A 384 0.36 -2.31 -21.13
CA ILE A 384 -1.05 -2.05 -20.84
C ILE A 384 -1.76 -1.79 -22.16
N LYS A 385 -2.51 -2.78 -22.64
CA LYS A 385 -3.39 -2.55 -23.80
C LYS A 385 -4.53 -1.64 -23.36
N THR A 386 -4.56 -0.41 -23.87
CA THR A 386 -5.69 0.47 -23.74
C THR A 386 -6.89 -0.20 -24.41
N VAL A 387 -7.90 -0.55 -23.62
CA VAL A 387 -9.12 -1.18 -24.11
C VAL A 387 -10.01 -0.09 -24.71
N ASN A 388 -10.49 -0.28 -25.95
CA ASN A 388 -11.40 0.70 -26.57
C ASN A 388 -12.75 0.78 -25.84
N GLU A 389 -13.50 1.86 -26.07
CA GLU A 389 -14.74 2.12 -25.34
C GLU A 389 -15.79 1.01 -25.49
N GLU A 390 -15.93 0.44 -26.68
CA GLU A 390 -16.86 -0.66 -26.94
C GLU A 390 -16.52 -1.90 -26.12
N THR A 391 -15.24 -2.27 -26.08
CA THR A 391 -14.77 -3.42 -25.31
C THR A 391 -14.90 -3.14 -23.81
N ALA A 392 -14.63 -1.92 -23.36
CA ALA A 392 -14.86 -1.52 -21.98
C ALA A 392 -16.34 -1.63 -21.58
N ARG A 393 -17.28 -1.24 -22.47
CA ARG A 393 -18.73 -1.43 -22.25
C ARG A 393 -19.08 -2.91 -22.10
N LYS A 394 -18.61 -3.77 -23.02
CA LYS A 394 -18.84 -5.23 -22.96
C LYS A 394 -18.28 -5.85 -21.68
N ILE A 395 -17.12 -5.38 -21.19
CA ILE A 395 -16.57 -5.85 -19.92
C ILE A 395 -17.46 -5.45 -18.74
N LYS A 396 -17.95 -4.20 -18.71
CA LYS A 396 -18.87 -3.73 -17.66
C LYS A 396 -20.17 -4.52 -17.65
N GLU A 397 -20.70 -4.87 -18.82
CA GLU A 397 -21.91 -5.71 -18.95
C GLU A 397 -21.65 -7.15 -18.51
N TRP A 398 -20.52 -7.74 -18.92
CA TRP A 398 -20.11 -9.08 -18.53
C TRP A 398 -19.91 -9.20 -17.01
N ASN A 399 -19.29 -8.18 -16.42
CA ASN A 399 -18.99 -8.06 -14.99
C ASN A 399 -19.90 -7.03 -14.29
N SER A 400 -21.21 -7.08 -14.56
CA SER A 400 -22.17 -6.07 -14.09
C SER A 400 -22.27 -5.93 -12.58
N LEU A 401 -22.11 -7.03 -11.83
CA LEU A 401 -22.16 -7.00 -10.36
C LEU A 401 -20.91 -6.32 -9.80
N ASP A 402 -19.73 -6.68 -10.32
CA ASP A 402 -18.47 -6.04 -9.93
C ASP A 402 -18.46 -4.56 -10.34
N TRP A 403 -19.05 -4.19 -11.48
CA TRP A 403 -19.14 -2.80 -11.94
C TRP A 403 -20.00 -1.92 -11.03
N LYS A 404 -21.20 -2.38 -10.69
CA LYS A 404 -22.07 -1.68 -9.75
C LYS A 404 -21.40 -1.57 -8.36
N MET A 405 -20.71 -2.62 -7.93
CA MET A 405 -20.04 -2.65 -6.64
C MET A 405 -18.88 -1.66 -6.61
N TYR A 406 -18.08 -1.61 -7.68
CA TYR A 406 -17.00 -0.64 -7.83
C TYR A 406 -17.50 0.80 -7.81
N ILE A 407 -18.56 1.15 -8.55
CA ILE A 407 -19.11 2.52 -8.54
C ILE A 407 -19.48 2.93 -7.12
N HIS A 408 -20.23 2.09 -6.40
CA HIS A 408 -20.67 2.38 -5.05
C HIS A 408 -19.49 2.59 -4.09
N PHE A 409 -18.54 1.65 -4.06
CA PHE A 409 -17.41 1.74 -3.13
C PHE A 409 -16.38 2.79 -3.52
N ASN A 410 -16.31 3.22 -4.78
CA ASN A 410 -15.49 4.37 -5.17
C ASN A 410 -16.04 5.68 -4.56
N VAL A 411 -17.36 5.86 -4.58
CA VAL A 411 -18.01 7.01 -3.92
C VAL A 411 -17.78 6.96 -2.40
N THR A 412 -18.00 5.81 -1.76
CA THR A 412 -17.80 5.69 -0.31
C THR A 412 -16.33 5.79 0.10
N PHE A 413 -15.40 5.38 -0.75
CA PHE A 413 -13.95 5.56 -0.54
C PHE A 413 -13.57 7.04 -0.42
N TRP A 414 -13.98 7.88 -1.37
CA TRP A 414 -13.67 9.32 -1.31
C TRP A 414 -14.40 10.02 -0.16
N LYS A 415 -15.62 9.59 0.17
CA LYS A 415 -16.32 10.05 1.36
C LYS A 415 -15.52 9.73 2.64
N LYS A 416 -15.00 8.50 2.78
CA LYS A 416 -14.17 8.11 3.93
C LYS A 416 -12.88 8.92 4.01
N ILE A 417 -12.23 9.20 2.87
CA ILE A 417 -11.05 10.08 2.82
C ILE A 417 -11.39 11.45 3.40
N GLU A 418 -12.47 12.07 2.93
CA GLU A 418 -12.86 13.40 3.37
C GLU A 418 -13.23 13.44 4.85
N GLU A 419 -13.95 12.41 5.34
CA GLU A 419 -14.38 12.32 6.73
C GLU A 419 -13.24 12.01 7.72
N THR A 420 -12.20 11.29 7.30
CA THR A 420 -11.13 10.81 8.21
C THR A 420 -9.83 11.61 8.11
N ILE A 421 -9.47 12.08 6.92
CA ILE A 421 -8.19 12.73 6.63
C ILE A 421 -8.40 14.16 6.14
N GLY A 422 -9.34 14.34 5.22
CA GLY A 422 -9.50 15.55 4.42
C GLY A 422 -8.50 15.64 3.26
N LEU A 423 -8.91 16.20 2.12
CA LEU A 423 -8.08 16.27 0.90
C LEU A 423 -6.75 17.03 1.10
N ALA A 424 -6.71 18.06 1.94
CA ALA A 424 -5.50 18.84 2.19
C ALA A 424 -4.42 18.01 2.88
N ARG A 425 -4.76 17.35 3.99
CA ARG A 425 -3.84 16.47 4.72
C ARG A 425 -3.47 15.23 3.92
N LEU A 426 -4.42 14.67 3.14
CA LEU A 426 -4.12 13.57 2.23
C LEU A 426 -2.98 13.94 1.26
N LYS A 427 -3.02 15.14 0.67
CA LYS A 427 -1.97 15.61 -0.25
C LYS A 427 -0.60 15.64 0.43
N ASP A 428 -0.53 16.08 1.68
CA ASP A 428 0.72 16.14 2.46
C ASP A 428 1.22 14.72 2.81
N GLU A 429 0.35 13.83 3.29
CA GLU A 429 0.68 12.43 3.60
C GLU A 429 1.15 11.66 2.36
N LEU A 430 0.54 11.93 1.19
CA LEU A 430 0.98 11.36 -0.09
C LEU A 430 2.38 11.84 -0.48
N ALA A 431 2.71 13.11 -0.24
CA ALA A 431 4.04 13.64 -0.50
C ALA A 431 5.08 12.92 0.38
N ILE A 432 4.78 12.75 1.67
CA ILE A 432 5.62 12.03 2.63
C ILE A 432 5.81 10.56 2.19
N LEU A 433 4.72 9.86 1.83
CA LEU A 433 4.78 8.48 1.34
C LEU A 433 5.70 8.34 0.11
N ARG A 434 5.55 9.25 -0.85
CA ARG A 434 6.31 9.24 -2.12
C ARG A 434 7.77 9.58 -1.90
N GLU A 435 8.07 10.59 -1.08
CA GLU A 435 9.43 10.95 -0.70
C GLU A 435 10.13 9.77 -0.01
N LYS A 436 9.46 9.15 0.96
CA LYS A 436 9.98 8.01 1.70
C LYS A 436 10.23 6.80 0.82
N ARG A 437 9.27 6.47 -0.05
CA ARG A 437 9.44 5.45 -1.09
C ARG A 437 10.65 5.75 -1.96
N GLY A 438 10.80 6.98 -2.44
CA GLY A 438 11.95 7.40 -3.26
C GLY A 438 13.29 7.31 -2.54
N ARG A 439 13.34 7.65 -1.24
CA ARG A 439 14.53 7.48 -0.40
C ARG A 439 14.93 6.01 -0.31
N LEU A 440 13.95 5.15 0.01
CA LEU A 440 14.16 3.72 0.11
C LEU A 440 14.55 3.10 -1.24
N GLU A 441 13.93 3.50 -2.35
CA GLU A 441 14.28 3.03 -3.70
C GLU A 441 15.73 3.38 -4.06
N LYS A 442 16.19 4.59 -3.73
CA LYS A 442 17.58 5.02 -3.95
C LYS A 442 18.56 4.21 -3.09
N GLN A 443 18.25 4.02 -1.81
CA GLN A 443 19.07 3.22 -0.89
C GLN A 443 19.20 1.77 -1.39
N CYS A 444 18.07 1.12 -1.69
CA CYS A 444 18.05 -0.24 -2.21
C CYS A 444 18.69 -0.37 -3.62
N SER A 445 18.77 0.73 -4.41
CA SER A 445 19.43 0.75 -5.73
C SER A 445 20.96 0.93 -5.66
N GLN A 446 21.46 1.63 -4.65
CA GLN A 446 22.91 1.81 -4.44
C GLN A 446 23.59 0.51 -3.94
N ASP A 447 22.85 -0.34 -3.23
CA ASP A 447 23.34 -1.64 -2.73
C ASP A 447 23.18 -2.80 -3.72
N GLY A 448 22.70 -2.56 -4.95
CA GLY A 448 22.53 -3.59 -5.99
C GLY A 448 21.54 -4.71 -5.62
N LEU A 449 20.78 -4.53 -4.53
CA LEU A 449 19.87 -5.51 -3.95
C LEU A 449 18.44 -4.97 -4.04
N ILE A 450 17.65 -5.50 -4.97
CA ILE A 450 16.19 -5.45 -4.86
C ILE A 450 15.80 -6.36 -3.69
N GLY A 451 15.91 -5.85 -2.44
CA GLY A 451 15.57 -6.62 -1.25
C GLY A 451 16.15 -6.16 0.10
N CYS A 452 17.14 -5.27 0.15
CA CYS A 452 17.73 -4.80 1.42
C CYS A 452 17.95 -3.29 1.39
N CYS A 453 17.45 -2.58 2.42
CA CYS A 453 17.71 -1.17 2.66
C CYS A 453 18.25 -1.04 4.11
N TYR A 454 19.40 -0.38 4.31
CA TYR A 454 19.93 -0.04 5.64
C TYR A 454 19.32 1.29 6.12
N ASP A 455 18.71 1.36 7.31
CA ASP A 455 18.23 2.62 7.91
C ASP A 455 19.18 3.10 9.03
N PRO A 456 19.93 4.19 8.82
CA PRO A 456 20.86 4.73 9.82
C PRO A 456 20.20 5.25 11.10
N LEU A 457 18.90 5.60 11.08
CA LEU A 457 18.22 6.22 12.23
C LEU A 457 17.83 5.23 13.33
N HIS A 458 17.79 3.93 13.03
CA HIS A 458 17.32 2.89 13.95
C HIS A 458 18.39 1.85 14.30
N SER A 459 19.64 2.02 13.86
CA SER A 459 20.77 1.10 14.16
C SER A 459 20.43 -0.39 13.97
N THR A 460 19.54 -0.69 13.01
CA THR A 460 19.01 -2.03 12.71
C THR A 460 18.85 -2.17 11.20
N TRP A 461 19.14 -3.35 10.65
CA TRP A 461 18.78 -3.66 9.26
C TRP A 461 17.26 -3.74 9.17
N SER A 462 16.63 -2.62 8.87
CA SER A 462 15.18 -2.60 8.68
C SER A 462 14.88 -3.35 7.39
N VAL A 463 14.24 -4.51 7.48
CA VAL A 463 13.72 -5.30 6.35
C VAL A 463 12.51 -4.57 5.73
N VAL A 464 12.74 -3.35 5.24
CA VAL A 464 11.72 -2.50 4.60
C VAL A 464 11.32 -3.07 3.24
N ALA A 465 12.18 -3.92 2.65
CA ALA A 465 12.07 -4.39 1.29
C ALA A 465 11.92 -5.90 1.16
N VAL A 466 10.94 -6.52 1.83
CA VAL A 466 10.54 -7.87 1.44
C VAL A 466 9.10 -7.93 0.99
N GLN A 467 8.95 -7.77 -0.31
CA GLN A 467 7.82 -8.36 -1.01
C GLN A 467 8.15 -9.84 -1.17
N TRP A 468 7.38 -10.71 -0.51
CA TRP A 468 7.27 -12.08 -0.98
C TRP A 468 6.87 -11.97 -2.46
N ARG A 469 7.76 -12.36 -3.39
CA ARG A 469 7.23 -13.17 -4.49
C ARG A 469 6.47 -14.24 -3.75
N SER A 470 5.15 -14.27 -3.90
CA SER A 470 4.36 -15.40 -3.45
C SER A 470 5.25 -16.62 -3.66
N VAL A 471 5.49 -17.39 -2.60
CA VAL A 471 5.73 -18.80 -2.83
C VAL A 471 4.48 -19.21 -3.58
N VAL A 472 4.54 -19.10 -4.90
CA VAL A 472 3.63 -19.72 -5.82
C VAL A 472 4.00 -21.18 -5.61
N PHE A 473 3.46 -21.78 -4.54
CA PHE A 473 2.96 -23.13 -4.69
C PHE A 473 2.14 -23.06 -5.95
N GLY A 474 2.66 -23.64 -7.03
CA GLY A 474 2.11 -23.59 -8.37
C GLY A 474 0.59 -23.50 -8.34
N GLU A 475 0.04 -22.32 -8.63
CA GLU A 475 -1.33 -22.27 -9.14
C GLU A 475 -1.25 -22.82 -10.56
N GLY A 476 -1.19 -24.16 -10.64
CA GLY A 476 -1.03 -24.96 -11.85
C GLY A 476 0.12 -25.95 -11.82
N PHE A 477 0.05 -26.99 -10.98
CA PHE A 477 0.54 -28.32 -11.34
C PHE A 477 -0.38 -29.36 -10.68
N ASN A 478 -1.29 -29.95 -11.47
CA ASN A 478 -1.81 -31.28 -11.16
C ASN A 478 -0.65 -32.24 -11.46
N TYR A 479 0.08 -32.68 -10.43
CA TYR A 479 0.66 -34.00 -10.51
C TYR A 479 -0.44 -34.96 -10.04
N GLN A 480 -1.14 -35.59 -10.99
CA GLN A 480 -1.60 -36.96 -10.76
C GLN A 480 -0.34 -37.83 -10.79
N THR A 481 0.40 -37.84 -9.69
CA THR A 481 1.17 -39.03 -9.34
C THR A 481 0.28 -39.82 -8.40
N PRO A 482 0.08 -41.14 -8.62
CA PRO A 482 -0.51 -41.99 -7.62
C PRO A 482 0.51 -42.11 -6.48
N TYR A 483 0.50 -41.15 -5.56
CA TYR A 483 1.21 -41.28 -4.31
C TYR A 483 0.20 -41.80 -3.30
N ASP A 484 0.34 -43.08 -2.99
CA ASP A 484 -0.46 -43.79 -2.01
C ASP A 484 -0.49 -43.02 -0.69
N LYS A 485 -1.71 -42.71 -0.25
CA LYS A 485 -2.00 -42.27 1.12
C LYS A 485 -1.79 -43.44 2.07
N LYS A 486 -0.55 -43.82 2.33
CA LYS A 486 -0.20 -44.33 3.65
C LYS A 486 0.32 -43.16 4.47
N SER A 487 -0.24 -43.02 5.66
CA SER A 487 0.21 -42.08 6.69
C SER A 487 1.71 -42.22 6.89
N MET A 488 2.50 -41.35 6.27
CA MET A 488 3.81 -41.04 6.81
C MET A 488 3.54 -40.16 8.02
N ASP A 489 3.46 -40.79 9.19
CA ASP A 489 3.89 -40.13 10.41
C ASP A 489 5.29 -39.60 10.11
N PHE A 490 5.39 -38.28 9.92
CA PHE A 490 6.70 -37.65 9.92
C PHE A 490 7.23 -37.85 11.34
N PRO A 491 8.31 -38.63 11.55
CA PRO A 491 8.92 -38.69 12.86
C PRO A 491 9.18 -37.25 13.30
N THR A 492 8.90 -36.96 14.57
CA THR A 492 9.29 -35.70 15.19
C THR A 492 10.75 -35.47 14.83
N ALA A 493 10.99 -34.47 13.97
CA ALA A 493 12.34 -34.19 13.49
C ALA A 493 13.25 -34.08 14.73
N PRO A 494 14.38 -34.80 14.77
CA PRO A 494 15.28 -34.73 15.91
C PRO A 494 15.63 -33.26 16.18
N PRO A 495 15.88 -32.87 17.43
CA PRO A 495 16.25 -31.50 17.77
C PRO A 495 17.46 -31.09 16.92
N CYS A 496 17.23 -30.24 15.93
CA CYS A 496 18.27 -29.78 15.02
C CYS A 496 18.77 -28.41 15.48
N SER A 497 20.08 -28.29 15.66
CA SER A 497 20.72 -27.01 15.94
C SER A 497 20.70 -26.14 14.67
N PRO A 498 20.37 -24.83 14.76
CA PRO A 498 20.41 -23.94 13.62
C PRO A 498 21.79 -23.93 12.95
N LYS A 499 21.83 -24.09 11.62
CA LYS A 499 23.07 -24.01 10.84
C LYS A 499 23.47 -22.54 10.68
N ARG A 500 24.61 -22.16 11.27
CA ARG A 500 25.13 -20.78 11.18
C ARG A 500 26.02 -20.55 9.96
N HIS A 501 26.74 -21.59 9.53
CA HIS A 501 27.66 -21.52 8.40
C HIS A 501 27.03 -22.18 7.18
N VAL A 502 26.74 -21.42 6.12
CA VAL A 502 25.92 -21.91 5.01
C VAL A 502 26.41 -21.41 3.66
N MET A 503 26.54 -22.33 2.71
CA MET A 503 26.77 -22.04 1.30
C MET A 503 25.53 -22.42 0.49
N PHE A 504 24.77 -21.41 0.09
CA PHE A 504 23.68 -21.59 -0.85
C PHE A 504 24.17 -21.34 -2.27
N LEU A 505 24.38 -22.41 -3.04
CA LEU A 505 24.64 -22.31 -4.48
C LEU A 505 23.33 -21.97 -5.20
N LYS A 506 23.09 -20.68 -5.40
CA LYS A 506 21.95 -20.17 -6.15
C LYS A 506 22.11 -20.52 -7.63
N THR A 507 21.22 -21.38 -8.16
CA THR A 507 21.21 -21.76 -9.58
C THR A 507 20.20 -20.94 -10.39
N HIS A 508 20.48 -20.76 -11.68
CA HIS A 508 19.66 -19.93 -12.55
C HIS A 508 18.25 -20.51 -12.71
N LYS A 509 17.24 -19.66 -12.48
CA LYS A 509 15.82 -19.93 -12.80
C LYS A 509 15.18 -21.10 -12.02
N THR A 510 15.76 -21.47 -10.89
CA THR A 510 15.25 -22.51 -9.97
C THR A 510 14.44 -21.94 -8.78
N GLY A 511 14.25 -20.62 -8.73
CA GLY A 511 13.56 -19.96 -7.61
C GLY A 511 14.50 -19.52 -6.49
N GLY A 512 15.82 -19.59 -6.70
CA GLY A 512 16.81 -19.26 -5.68
C GLY A 512 16.76 -17.85 -5.10
N SER A 513 16.19 -16.84 -5.78
CA SER A 513 16.02 -15.51 -5.17
C SER A 513 15.07 -15.54 -3.96
N THR A 514 14.06 -16.41 -3.97
CA THR A 514 13.15 -16.55 -2.83
C THR A 514 13.87 -17.14 -1.62
N VAL A 515 14.68 -18.17 -1.83
CA VAL A 515 15.46 -18.79 -0.75
C VAL A 515 16.54 -17.85 -0.25
N GLN A 516 17.24 -17.15 -1.14
CA GLN A 516 18.19 -16.10 -0.76
C GLN A 516 17.54 -15.08 0.18
N ASN A 517 16.33 -14.60 -0.13
CA ASN A 517 15.64 -13.63 0.74
C ASN A 517 15.33 -14.17 2.13
N VAL A 518 14.94 -15.45 2.23
CA VAL A 518 14.74 -16.11 3.54
C VAL A 518 16.07 -16.15 4.30
N MET A 519 17.16 -16.49 3.63
CA MET A 519 18.49 -16.55 4.22
C MET A 519 18.98 -15.19 4.68
N LEU A 520 18.76 -14.11 3.91
CA LEU A 520 19.16 -12.76 4.28
C LEU A 520 18.51 -12.30 5.60
N ARG A 521 17.25 -12.64 5.84
CA ARG A 521 16.59 -12.38 7.13
C ARG A 521 17.16 -13.22 8.26
N TYR A 522 17.48 -14.48 7.99
CA TYR A 522 18.10 -15.36 8.99
C TYR A 522 19.49 -14.84 9.39
N ILE A 523 20.29 -14.41 8.42
CA ILE A 523 21.62 -13.82 8.61
C ILE A 523 21.52 -12.60 9.53
N ASP A 524 20.60 -11.68 9.23
CA ASP A 524 20.39 -10.47 10.03
C ASP A 524 19.95 -10.81 11.45
N LYS A 525 18.90 -11.63 11.60
CA LYS A 525 18.38 -12.06 12.91
C LYS A 525 19.42 -12.79 13.76
N ALA A 526 20.33 -13.53 13.13
CA ALA A 526 21.37 -14.31 13.81
C ALA A 526 22.72 -13.57 13.91
N ASN A 527 22.79 -12.32 13.42
CA ASN A 527 24.00 -11.49 13.35
C ASN A 527 25.18 -12.21 12.69
N LEU A 528 24.96 -12.77 11.49
CA LEU A 528 25.93 -13.54 10.72
C LEU A 528 26.62 -12.66 9.65
N THR A 529 27.87 -12.99 9.34
CA THR A 529 28.64 -12.33 8.29
C THR A 529 28.32 -12.91 6.91
N LEU A 530 27.96 -12.05 5.96
CA LEU A 530 27.60 -12.42 4.58
C LEU A 530 28.69 -11.99 3.61
N ALA A 531 29.11 -12.89 2.72
CA ALA A 531 29.89 -12.49 1.55
C ALA A 531 28.97 -11.81 0.54
N VAL A 532 29.30 -10.57 0.20
CA VAL A 532 28.56 -9.74 -0.77
C VAL A 532 29.43 -9.43 -1.99
N PRO A 533 28.88 -9.42 -3.21
CA PRO A 533 29.61 -9.03 -4.42
C PRO A 533 30.13 -7.59 -4.37
N GLN A 534 31.10 -7.25 -5.22
CA GLN A 534 31.58 -5.88 -5.41
C GLN A 534 30.44 -4.90 -5.79
N GLU A 535 30.67 -3.61 -5.53
CA GLU A 535 29.69 -2.54 -5.79
C GLU A 535 29.14 -2.60 -7.23
N HIS A 536 27.83 -2.35 -7.35
CA HIS A 536 27.06 -2.40 -8.60
C HIS A 536 26.91 -3.80 -9.25
N ARG A 537 27.24 -4.89 -8.54
CA ARG A 537 27.01 -6.26 -9.04
C ARG A 537 25.98 -7.02 -8.23
N VAL A 538 25.07 -7.70 -8.94
CA VAL A 538 24.03 -8.58 -8.34
C VAL A 538 24.56 -10.01 -8.11
N THR A 539 25.69 -10.35 -8.74
CA THR A 539 26.32 -11.67 -8.74
C THR A 539 27.83 -11.52 -8.51
N PHE A 540 28.51 -12.55 -8.00
CA PHE A 540 29.96 -12.49 -7.84
C PHE A 540 30.65 -12.41 -9.21
N VAL A 541 30.29 -13.29 -10.15
CA VAL A 541 30.64 -13.21 -11.58
C VAL A 541 29.63 -14.02 -12.40
N ASP A 542 29.39 -13.58 -13.64
CA ASP A 542 28.41 -14.17 -14.54
C ASP A 542 28.94 -15.31 -15.44
N SER A 543 30.24 -15.36 -15.71
CA SER A 543 30.87 -16.28 -16.68
C SER A 543 32.12 -17.01 -16.18
N ASN A 544 32.83 -16.48 -15.18
CA ASN A 544 34.04 -17.09 -14.61
C ASN A 544 33.75 -17.83 -13.30
N TYR A 545 34.63 -18.77 -12.95
CA TYR A 545 34.64 -19.42 -11.65
C TYR A 545 34.71 -18.40 -10.50
N PHE A 546 34.06 -18.72 -9.38
CA PHE A 546 34.16 -17.92 -8.17
C PHE A 546 35.62 -17.77 -7.71
N SER A 547 35.95 -16.57 -7.23
CA SER A 547 37.20 -16.22 -6.56
C SER A 547 36.90 -15.20 -5.45
N PRO A 548 37.61 -15.24 -4.29
CA PRO A 548 37.39 -14.32 -3.18
C PRO A 548 37.56 -12.84 -3.55
N ILE A 549 38.33 -12.53 -4.59
CA ILE A 549 38.54 -11.16 -5.08
C ILE A 549 37.22 -10.47 -5.48
N TYR A 550 36.18 -11.24 -5.80
CA TYR A 550 34.87 -10.72 -6.17
C TYR A 550 34.00 -10.35 -4.97
N ILE A 551 34.45 -10.63 -3.74
CA ILE A 551 33.78 -10.19 -2.53
C ILE A 551 34.14 -8.73 -2.25
N ARG A 552 33.16 -7.89 -1.92
CA ARG A 552 33.36 -6.50 -1.56
C ARG A 552 34.31 -6.39 -0.37
N ASN A 553 35.30 -5.52 -0.50
CA ASN A 553 36.30 -5.25 0.55
C ASN A 553 36.98 -6.54 1.07
N TYR A 554 37.22 -7.50 0.18
CA TYR A 554 37.92 -8.73 0.52
C TYR A 554 39.33 -8.44 1.04
N LYS A 555 39.71 -9.12 2.11
CA LYS A 555 41.08 -9.17 2.63
C LYS A 555 41.49 -10.63 2.75
N ALA A 556 42.73 -10.94 2.37
CA ALA A 556 43.26 -12.29 2.49
C ALA A 556 43.09 -12.80 3.93
N GLY A 557 42.58 -14.03 4.08
CA GLY A 557 42.32 -14.65 5.38
C GLY A 557 40.95 -14.35 6.00
N LYS A 558 40.22 -13.35 5.52
CA LYS A 558 38.86 -13.02 6.01
C LYS A 558 37.88 -14.16 5.74
N THR A 559 37.10 -14.52 6.76
CA THR A 559 36.07 -15.54 6.72
C THR A 559 34.67 -14.92 6.73
N TYR A 560 33.71 -15.69 6.24
CA TYR A 560 32.30 -15.33 6.21
C TYR A 560 31.47 -16.53 6.67
N ASP A 561 30.36 -16.27 7.34
CA ASP A 561 29.45 -17.32 7.80
C ASP A 561 28.58 -17.83 6.64
N VAL A 562 28.12 -16.91 5.76
CA VAL A 562 27.14 -17.25 4.74
C VAL A 562 27.51 -16.70 3.35
N ILE A 563 27.24 -17.50 2.31
CA ILE A 563 27.28 -17.09 0.89
C ILE A 563 25.96 -17.48 0.23
N THR A 564 25.27 -16.52 -0.41
CA THR A 564 23.96 -16.76 -1.06
C THR A 564 23.80 -16.16 -2.46
N HIS A 565 24.74 -15.30 -2.89
CA HIS A 565 24.68 -14.64 -4.18
C HIS A 565 25.07 -15.59 -5.30
N HIS A 566 24.60 -15.28 -6.51
CA HIS A 566 24.91 -16.10 -7.68
C HIS A 566 26.41 -16.14 -7.92
N LEU A 567 26.94 -17.34 -8.11
CA LEU A 567 28.33 -17.59 -8.50
C LEU A 567 28.40 -18.85 -9.35
N ARG A 568 29.53 -19.01 -10.05
CA ARG A 568 29.92 -20.28 -10.64
C ARG A 568 30.76 -21.06 -9.63
N PHE A 569 30.31 -22.24 -9.26
CA PHE A 569 30.88 -23.02 -8.16
C PHE A 569 32.37 -23.30 -8.38
N ASN A 570 33.15 -23.04 -7.33
CA ASN A 570 34.58 -23.33 -7.30
C ASN A 570 34.94 -23.73 -5.86
N PRO A 571 34.99 -25.04 -5.55
CA PRO A 571 35.13 -25.51 -4.17
C PRO A 571 36.47 -25.10 -3.54
N LYS A 572 37.56 -25.05 -4.33
CA LYS A 572 38.90 -24.65 -3.85
C LYS A 572 38.92 -23.20 -3.36
N GLU A 573 38.28 -22.30 -4.10
CA GLU A 573 38.20 -20.89 -3.75
C GLU A 573 37.17 -20.62 -2.64
N LEU A 574 36.05 -21.35 -2.62
CA LEU A 574 35.03 -21.24 -1.56
C LEU A 574 35.61 -21.63 -0.20
N LYS A 575 36.43 -22.68 -0.11
CA LYS A 575 37.11 -23.10 1.13
C LYS A 575 38.05 -22.05 1.72
N LYS A 576 38.50 -21.06 0.93
CA LYS A 576 39.35 -19.96 1.45
C LYS A 576 38.57 -18.95 2.30
N VAL A 577 37.26 -18.85 2.08
CA VAL A 577 36.37 -17.84 2.70
C VAL A 577 35.32 -18.45 3.62
N LEU A 578 34.94 -19.71 3.36
CA LEU A 578 34.09 -20.54 4.22
C LEU A 578 34.97 -21.55 4.94
N LYS A 579 35.66 -21.12 6.01
CA LYS A 579 36.62 -21.96 6.74
C LYS A 579 36.00 -22.85 7.82
N HIS A 580 34.67 -22.79 7.99
CA HIS A 580 33.97 -23.53 9.01
C HIS A 580 33.71 -24.96 8.54
N ASN A 581 34.22 -25.96 9.27
CA ASN A 581 34.10 -27.38 8.90
C ASN A 581 32.65 -27.88 8.89
N ASP A 582 31.75 -27.20 9.60
CA ASP A 582 30.32 -27.49 9.67
C ASP A 582 29.50 -26.73 8.62
N THR A 583 30.15 -26.08 7.64
CA THR A 583 29.45 -25.35 6.56
C THR A 583 28.49 -26.27 5.83
N PHE A 584 27.21 -25.91 5.85
CA PHE A 584 26.17 -26.64 5.15
C PHE A 584 26.06 -26.15 3.70
N TYR A 585 26.34 -27.02 2.73
CA TYR A 585 26.22 -26.72 1.31
C TYR A 585 24.87 -27.21 0.79
N PHE A 586 24.12 -26.35 0.10
CA PHE A 586 22.90 -26.79 -0.57
C PHE A 586 22.59 -25.95 -1.80
N SER A 587 21.74 -26.50 -2.67
CA SER A 587 21.23 -25.85 -3.86
C SER A 587 19.77 -26.24 -4.10
N ILE A 588 19.16 -25.65 -5.12
CA ILE A 588 17.80 -25.96 -5.55
C ILE A 588 17.86 -26.40 -6.99
N LEU A 589 17.27 -27.55 -7.28
CA LEU A 589 17.08 -28.03 -8.64
C LEU A 589 15.62 -27.80 -9.07
N ARG A 590 15.42 -27.59 -10.36
CA ARG A 590 14.11 -27.45 -10.99
C ARG A 590 13.99 -28.44 -12.13
N ASN A 591 12.78 -28.94 -12.38
CA ASN A 591 12.49 -29.72 -13.58
C ASN A 591 13.03 -28.98 -14.83
N PRO A 592 13.90 -29.62 -15.64
CA PRO A 592 14.58 -28.97 -16.76
C PRO A 592 13.65 -28.32 -17.79
N VAL A 593 12.49 -28.91 -18.07
CA VAL A 593 11.50 -28.36 -19.02
C VAL A 593 11.00 -27.01 -18.52
N THR A 594 10.52 -26.95 -17.28
CA THR A 594 10.00 -25.71 -16.70
C THR A 594 11.10 -24.67 -16.43
N GLN A 595 12.34 -25.12 -16.20
CA GLN A 595 13.50 -24.25 -16.08
C GLN A 595 13.82 -23.60 -17.44
N MET A 596 13.72 -24.34 -18.54
CA MET A 596 13.93 -23.83 -19.89
C MET A 596 12.88 -22.79 -20.27
N GLU A 597 11.60 -23.05 -20.02
CA GLU A 597 10.52 -22.06 -20.22
C GLU A 597 10.80 -20.76 -19.46
N SER A 598 11.20 -20.89 -18.19
CA SER A 598 11.49 -19.74 -17.34
C SER A 598 12.73 -18.98 -17.78
N SER A 599 13.75 -19.68 -18.28
CA SER A 599 14.98 -19.10 -18.82
C SER A 599 14.69 -18.35 -20.11
N PHE A 600 14.03 -19.00 -21.07
CA PHE A 600 13.64 -18.39 -22.33
C PHE A 600 12.79 -17.14 -22.14
N SER A 601 11.75 -17.20 -21.30
CA SER A 601 10.87 -16.06 -21.03
C SER A 601 11.62 -14.89 -20.39
N PHE A 602 12.53 -15.16 -19.44
CA PHE A 602 13.23 -14.12 -18.70
C PHE A 602 14.35 -13.47 -19.51
N PHE A 603 15.12 -14.29 -20.21
CA PHE A 603 16.30 -13.85 -20.96
C PHE A 603 15.99 -13.51 -22.42
N LYS A 604 14.70 -13.54 -22.82
CA LYS A 604 14.24 -13.34 -24.19
C LYS A 604 14.83 -12.10 -24.87
N LYS A 605 14.97 -11.00 -24.14
CA LYS A 605 15.44 -9.72 -24.70
C LYS A 605 16.95 -9.54 -24.60
N ASP A 606 17.60 -10.19 -23.64
CA ASP A 606 19.01 -9.89 -23.30
C ASP A 606 20.00 -10.86 -23.98
N PHE A 607 19.50 -12.01 -24.46
CA PHE A 607 20.30 -13.12 -24.97
C PHE A 607 20.04 -13.27 -26.47
N PRO A 608 21.06 -13.06 -27.33
CA PRO A 608 20.90 -13.15 -28.78
C PRO A 608 20.18 -14.42 -29.23
N ALA A 609 20.60 -15.57 -28.69
CA ALA A 609 20.00 -16.87 -29.01
C ALA A 609 18.49 -16.96 -28.72
N PHE A 610 18.01 -16.29 -27.68
CA PHE A 610 16.57 -16.26 -27.40
C PHE A 610 15.86 -15.14 -28.15
N SER A 611 16.47 -13.97 -28.27
CA SER A 611 15.86 -12.80 -28.91
C SER A 611 15.53 -13.02 -30.38
N SER A 612 16.36 -13.80 -31.07
CA SER A 612 16.21 -14.08 -32.51
C SER A 612 15.15 -15.13 -32.83
N ALA A 613 14.79 -15.99 -31.88
CA ALA A 613 13.73 -16.99 -32.09
C ALA A 613 12.34 -16.33 -32.01
N LYS A 614 11.33 -16.85 -32.72
CA LYS A 614 9.95 -16.35 -32.64
C LYS A 614 9.22 -16.87 -31.39
N SER A 615 9.48 -18.12 -31.02
CA SER A 615 8.88 -18.79 -29.85
C SER A 615 9.89 -19.73 -29.19
N LEU A 616 9.53 -20.31 -28.03
CA LEU A 616 10.37 -21.33 -27.40
C LEU A 616 10.44 -22.59 -28.26
N GLU A 617 9.33 -22.96 -28.90
CA GLU A 617 9.24 -24.11 -29.80
C GLU A 617 10.13 -23.92 -31.03
N ASP A 618 10.10 -22.73 -31.64
CA ASP A 618 10.98 -22.34 -32.75
C ASP A 618 12.47 -22.44 -32.34
N PHE A 619 12.80 -21.93 -31.15
CA PHE A 619 14.14 -22.07 -30.60
C PHE A 619 14.55 -23.54 -30.41
N LEU A 620 13.67 -24.39 -29.87
CA LEU A 620 14.01 -25.78 -29.56
C LEU A 620 14.14 -26.64 -30.82
N ASN A 621 13.30 -26.39 -31.83
CA ASN A 621 13.34 -27.13 -33.09
C ASN A 621 14.57 -26.78 -33.93
N ASN A 622 15.03 -25.52 -33.87
CA ASN A 622 16.16 -25.01 -34.66
C ASN A 622 17.30 -24.49 -33.77
N ALA A 623 17.57 -25.14 -32.63
CA ALA A 623 18.47 -24.63 -31.61
C ALA A 623 19.89 -24.33 -32.11
N SER A 624 20.38 -25.12 -33.07
CA SER A 624 21.70 -24.93 -33.70
C SER A 624 21.81 -23.66 -34.53
N GLU A 625 20.70 -23.14 -35.06
CA GLU A 625 20.68 -21.89 -35.84
C GLU A 625 20.78 -20.66 -34.93
N TYR A 626 20.18 -20.75 -33.73
CA TYR A 626 20.15 -19.64 -32.78
C TYR A 626 21.32 -19.64 -31.78
N HIS A 627 21.80 -20.82 -31.39
CA HIS A 627 22.77 -20.96 -30.31
C HIS A 627 24.22 -21.02 -30.82
N ASN A 628 24.97 -19.94 -30.59
CA ASN A 628 26.43 -19.91 -30.74
C ASN A 628 27.13 -20.15 -29.40
N ALA A 629 27.77 -21.30 -29.20
CA ALA A 629 28.45 -21.68 -27.97
C ALA A 629 29.66 -20.79 -27.60
N ARG A 630 30.22 -20.04 -28.56
CA ARG A 630 31.35 -19.13 -28.34
C ARG A 630 30.92 -17.74 -27.90
N HIS A 631 29.63 -17.40 -28.01
CA HIS A 631 29.14 -16.08 -27.62
C HIS A 631 29.09 -15.96 -26.08
N PRO A 632 29.66 -14.91 -25.47
CA PRO A 632 29.77 -14.78 -24.00
C PRO A 632 28.43 -14.82 -23.27
N LYS A 633 27.37 -14.30 -23.90
CA LYS A 633 26.01 -14.31 -23.34
C LYS A 633 25.29 -15.66 -23.52
N ASN A 634 25.83 -16.64 -24.24
CA ASN A 634 25.12 -17.90 -24.50
C ASN A 634 25.39 -18.98 -23.44
N SER A 635 26.25 -18.72 -22.46
CA SER A 635 26.57 -19.64 -21.35
C SER A 635 25.38 -19.99 -20.44
N ARG A 636 24.21 -19.39 -20.61
CA ARG A 636 23.00 -19.67 -19.82
C ARG A 636 21.85 -20.23 -20.65
N VAL A 637 22.08 -20.46 -21.94
CA VAL A 637 21.08 -20.95 -22.88
C VAL A 637 20.99 -22.47 -22.83
N LYS A 638 22.15 -23.14 -22.78
CA LYS A 638 22.27 -24.60 -22.67
C LYS A 638 22.79 -24.98 -21.28
N ASN A 639 22.18 -25.98 -20.65
CA ASN A 639 22.61 -26.56 -19.37
C ASN A 639 23.00 -25.52 -18.28
N PRO A 640 22.16 -24.51 -17.98
CA PRO A 640 22.53 -23.43 -17.07
C PRO A 640 22.87 -23.92 -15.66
N THR A 641 22.15 -24.93 -15.15
CA THR A 641 22.46 -25.55 -13.85
C THR A 641 23.86 -26.17 -13.85
N TRP A 642 24.21 -26.92 -14.90
CA TRP A 642 25.53 -27.55 -15.04
C TRP A 642 26.65 -26.52 -15.02
N PHE A 643 26.42 -25.40 -15.71
CA PHE A 643 27.33 -24.26 -15.73
C PHE A 643 27.52 -23.64 -14.34
N ASP A 644 26.43 -23.47 -13.58
CA ASP A 644 26.46 -22.93 -12.21
C ASP A 644 27.24 -23.82 -11.23
N PHE A 645 27.19 -25.14 -11.41
CA PHE A 645 28.01 -26.11 -10.66
C PHE A 645 29.49 -26.13 -11.07
N GLY A 646 29.91 -25.24 -11.97
CA GLY A 646 31.32 -25.10 -12.36
C GLY A 646 31.71 -25.90 -13.59
N TYR A 647 30.80 -26.68 -14.17
CA TYR A 647 31.11 -27.48 -15.36
C TYR A 647 30.93 -26.66 -16.64
N ASN A 648 31.51 -27.12 -17.75
CA ASN A 648 31.35 -26.47 -19.05
C ASN A 648 30.07 -26.97 -19.73
N ASN A 649 29.36 -26.09 -20.41
CA ASN A 649 28.11 -26.38 -21.11
C ASN A 649 28.23 -26.30 -22.65
N ARG A 650 29.44 -26.18 -23.16
CA ARG A 650 29.73 -26.11 -24.60
C ARG A 650 29.59 -27.47 -25.29
N ASP A 651 30.03 -28.54 -24.63
CA ASP A 651 30.07 -29.89 -25.21
C ASP A 651 29.08 -30.82 -24.53
N ASN A 652 28.69 -31.90 -25.24
CA ASN A 652 27.90 -32.96 -24.63
C ASN A 652 28.80 -33.76 -23.69
N CYS A 653 28.36 -33.91 -22.43
CA CYS A 653 29.07 -34.67 -21.42
C CYS A 653 28.93 -36.17 -21.75
N SER A 654 30.04 -36.92 -21.72
CA SER A 654 29.94 -38.39 -21.68
C SER A 654 29.33 -38.85 -20.35
N GLU A 655 28.77 -40.06 -20.33
CA GLU A 655 28.18 -40.63 -19.13
C GLU A 655 29.21 -40.74 -17.99
N GLU A 656 30.46 -41.12 -18.32
CA GLU A 656 31.57 -41.17 -17.36
C GLU A 656 31.90 -39.80 -16.76
N GLN A 657 31.98 -38.75 -17.59
CA GLN A 657 32.22 -37.38 -17.11
C GLN A 657 31.07 -36.89 -16.23
N TYR A 658 29.83 -37.26 -16.56
CA TYR A 658 28.66 -36.93 -15.76
C TYR A 658 28.68 -37.61 -14.40
N THR A 659 28.94 -38.92 -14.36
CA THR A 659 29.04 -39.69 -13.10
C THR A 659 30.19 -39.19 -12.22
N LYS A 660 31.34 -38.88 -12.82
CA LYS A 660 32.47 -38.27 -12.08
C LYS A 660 32.08 -36.94 -11.46
N ALA A 661 31.44 -36.07 -12.24
CA ALA A 661 30.98 -34.77 -11.77
C ALA A 661 29.94 -34.86 -10.64
N LEU A 662 29.01 -35.84 -10.69
CA LEU A 662 28.07 -36.09 -9.60
C LEU A 662 28.78 -36.49 -8.31
N ARG A 663 29.77 -37.40 -8.38
CA ARG A 663 30.57 -37.80 -7.22
C ARG A 663 31.41 -36.67 -6.61
N GLU A 664 31.77 -35.66 -7.41
CA GLU A 664 32.49 -34.47 -6.91
C GLU A 664 31.54 -33.42 -6.30
N ILE A 665 30.25 -33.46 -6.65
CA ILE A 665 29.21 -32.59 -6.09
C ILE A 665 28.67 -33.16 -4.77
N GLU A 666 28.48 -34.48 -4.69
CA GLU A 666 28.17 -35.23 -3.45
C GLU A 666 29.32 -35.15 -2.45
#